data_AF-A0A847JLJ3-F1
#
_entry.id   AF-A0A847JLJ3-F1
#
_cell.length_a   1.000
_cell.length_b   1.000
_cell.length_c   1.000
_cell.angle_alpha   90.00
_cell.angle_beta   90.00
_cell.angle_gamma   90.00
#
_symmetry.space_group_name_H-M   'P 1'
#
loop_
_entity.id
_entity.type
_entity.pdbx_description
1 polymer ?
#
loop_
_entity_poly.entity_id
_entity_poly.type
_entity_poly.pdbx_seq_one_letter_code
_entity_poly.pdbx_strand_id
1 'polypeptide(L)'
;MILNALFISLIIFSCDFSFNSTKKGTLSLRFDSDAQKSFWGPVLDIASYKLEGIGPGGENISESWEESSSHDIPNLIVGIWNFSLYGIDSGNNTIAKTDFEIEIRPNAVVEKYIKMIPLEAGQGSLSITVDFSAFNESLTAPGVLIQYEKSDTGDTGSIESSISEKTASASASMNVGYYLLYIKLADGGSVKYVWNPQAIRIAANKETEVFLECESNSTGGGAEIVFDGNINQAKYLDFEGKQSIRLSVKNVSSGQLFINKANVSSNAITASDTGGVLLSTESEKSMQNKNGFSSTADKAISSAILLSDNPRAQAFVPPSIREEKKKATLGPEEVIKIGEDDPTLIVGTSIAKFWVEDQYGAWIQEESRLLAKADTVYLWIPDKYFSSSSTANNDNKVNQSQINLLKEKFNGASPYTGTEGIRALVSNIFGMEDGGELDGNGGIDADQHISILLYDIDYDYESSLTGGVLGYFWAKDEYSDEQMQAYGLRSNEREMFYLDVHFLDLFPMIMVSCLSHEYQHMIHFNQKWLIRGVDSPVWFNEMCSMVAEDFIGNSVGIPEDGSPRTRIPMFNRFYHQSGVVDWLSGSDVLKSYASSYAFGAFLARNFGGAELFNDMLIRSEVGTDAVTSSVKKLGTADSFDDIFKKYATAFVFDHSNPPDVFSFPELSSMYNGIEYFLPAFSLWNYSPTPTLFSPSTQSALRPYGNTLHTSSDWIDLPDDSVLTIQKPKNDNVNFIVMYKKR
;
A
#
# COMPACT_ATOMS: atom_id res chain seq x y z
N MET A 1 -50.08 -31.19 27.38
CA MET A 1 -49.35 -30.27 26.48
C MET A 1 -48.09 -29.85 27.23
N ILE A 2 -47.09 -30.73 27.36
CA ILE A 2 -46.00 -31.04 26.40
C ILE A 2 -45.25 -29.76 25.99
N LEU A 3 -44.18 -29.50 26.73
CA LEU A 3 -43.04 -28.66 26.38
C LEU A 3 -42.00 -29.63 25.78
N ASN A 4 -41.68 -29.52 24.50
CA ASN A 4 -40.65 -30.35 23.86
C ASN A 4 -39.32 -29.60 23.85
N ALA A 5 -38.37 -30.10 24.64
CA ALA A 5 -36.96 -29.80 24.52
C ALA A 5 -36.37 -30.61 23.36
N LEU A 6 -35.67 -29.94 22.44
CA LEU A 6 -34.87 -30.60 21.40
C LEU A 6 -33.50 -30.92 21.97
N PHE A 7 -33.20 -32.22 22.08
CA PHE A 7 -31.88 -32.77 22.35
C PHE A 7 -30.97 -32.54 21.13
N ILE A 8 -29.82 -31.90 21.32
CA ILE A 8 -28.66 -32.04 20.43
C ILE A 8 -27.58 -32.81 21.21
N SER A 9 -27.25 -33.97 20.66
CA SER A 9 -26.24 -34.90 21.16
C SER A 9 -24.84 -34.30 20.99
N LEU A 10 -24.16 -34.02 22.11
CA LEU A 10 -22.72 -33.81 22.12
C LEU A 10 -22.07 -35.17 22.43
N ILE A 11 -21.44 -35.76 21.43
CA ILE A 11 -20.61 -36.96 21.59
C ILE A 11 -19.34 -36.51 22.33
N ILE A 12 -19.26 -36.85 23.60
CA ILE A 12 -18.04 -36.72 24.41
C ILE A 12 -17.10 -37.86 23.98
N PHE A 13 -16.13 -37.55 23.12
CA PHE A 13 -14.91 -38.35 23.07
C PHE A 13 -14.12 -38.05 24.34
N SER A 14 -14.22 -38.95 25.30
CA SER A 14 -13.31 -39.01 26.44
C SER A 14 -11.94 -39.44 25.94
N CYS A 15 -11.08 -38.47 25.63
CA CYS A 15 -9.64 -38.66 25.75
C CYS A 15 -9.19 -37.86 26.97
N ASP A 16 -8.90 -38.58 28.06
CA ASP A 16 -8.10 -38.08 29.18
C ASP A 16 -6.73 -37.63 28.64
N PHE A 17 -6.62 -36.36 28.25
CA PHE A 17 -5.34 -35.66 28.24
C PHE A 17 -5.19 -34.94 29.56
N SER A 18 -4.75 -35.68 30.58
CA SER A 18 -4.09 -35.05 31.72
C SER A 18 -2.82 -34.38 31.19
N PHE A 19 -2.88 -33.10 30.85
CA PHE A 19 -1.71 -32.26 30.56
C PHE A 19 -0.94 -32.05 31.86
N ASN A 20 -0.18 -33.07 32.27
CA ASN A 20 0.88 -32.88 33.26
C ASN A 20 2.11 -32.35 32.51
N SER A 21 1.99 -31.14 31.98
CA SER A 21 3.07 -30.45 31.28
C SER A 21 3.98 -29.77 32.30
N THR A 22 5.04 -30.45 32.73
CA THR A 22 6.16 -29.81 33.44
C THR A 22 6.96 -28.85 32.56
N LYS A 23 6.66 -28.78 31.26
CA LYS A 23 7.30 -27.87 30.31
C LYS A 23 6.68 -26.48 30.41
N LYS A 24 7.54 -25.47 30.33
CA LYS A 24 7.19 -24.06 30.44
C LYS A 24 7.68 -23.29 29.22
N GLY A 25 7.05 -22.15 28.93
CA GLY A 25 7.48 -21.17 27.95
C GLY A 25 7.47 -19.76 28.54
N THR A 26 7.81 -18.78 27.72
CA THR A 26 7.80 -17.35 28.08
C THR A 26 6.86 -16.62 27.13
N LEU A 27 5.98 -15.78 27.67
CA LEU A 27 5.25 -14.78 26.89
C LEU A 27 6.04 -13.48 26.91
N SER A 28 6.28 -12.89 25.76
CA SER A 28 6.95 -11.61 25.63
C SER A 28 5.99 -10.60 25.03
N LEU A 29 5.52 -9.65 25.84
CA LEU A 29 4.65 -8.59 25.40
C LEU A 29 5.49 -7.50 24.73
N ARG A 30 5.08 -7.08 23.54
CA ARG A 30 5.61 -5.92 22.81
C ARG A 30 4.52 -4.88 22.80
N PHE A 31 4.74 -3.79 23.50
CA PHE A 31 3.79 -2.69 23.52
C PHE A 31 3.98 -1.90 22.24
N ASP A 32 2.92 -1.87 21.45
CA ASP A 32 2.93 -1.15 20.19
C ASP A 32 3.13 0.34 20.48
N SER A 33 4.30 0.88 20.15
CA SER A 33 4.52 2.33 20.15
C SER A 33 3.60 3.05 19.15
N ASP A 34 2.99 2.30 18.22
CA ASP A 34 2.05 2.76 17.20
C ASP A 34 0.58 2.65 17.62
N ALA A 35 0.27 1.97 18.73
CA ALA A 35 -1.05 2.06 19.38
C ALA A 35 -1.31 3.45 19.97
N GLN A 36 -0.27 4.24 20.19
CA GLN A 36 -0.38 5.67 20.49
C GLN A 36 -0.57 6.54 19.24
N LYS A 37 -0.58 5.95 18.04
CA LYS A 37 -0.44 6.68 16.77
C LYS A 37 -1.31 6.13 15.65
N SER A 38 -2.55 5.73 15.95
CA SER A 38 -3.60 5.57 14.93
C SER A 38 -4.80 6.48 15.27
N PHE A 39 -4.86 7.60 14.54
CA PHE A 39 -5.98 8.55 14.37
C PHE A 39 -6.67 9.13 15.64
N TRP A 40 -6.55 10.46 15.79
CA TRP A 40 -7.38 11.38 16.60
C TRP A 40 -7.66 10.97 18.06
N GLY A 41 -6.67 11.15 18.92
CA GLY A 41 -6.88 11.24 20.37
C GLY A 41 -5.58 11.57 21.11
N PRO A 42 -5.62 12.29 22.24
CA PRO A 42 -4.44 12.45 23.08
C PRO A 42 -3.92 11.09 23.54
N VAL A 43 -2.60 11.03 23.69
CA VAL A 43 -1.84 9.90 24.21
C VAL A 43 -2.46 9.37 25.51
N LEU A 44 -2.65 8.05 25.62
CA LEU A 44 -2.98 7.41 26.89
C LEU A 44 -1.76 7.57 27.82
N ASP A 45 -1.89 8.41 28.84
CA ASP A 45 -0.87 8.62 29.88
C ASP A 45 -0.85 7.43 30.85
N ILE A 46 -0.40 6.27 30.36
CA ILE A 46 -0.27 5.04 31.15
C ILE A 46 1.04 5.15 31.94
N ALA A 47 0.93 5.12 33.27
CA ALA A 47 2.08 5.07 34.17
C ALA A 47 2.48 3.63 34.53
N SER A 48 1.51 2.70 34.50
CA SER A 48 1.76 1.30 34.83
C SER A 48 0.76 0.35 34.16
N TYR A 49 1.16 -0.91 34.03
CA TYR A 49 0.34 -2.00 33.53
C TYR A 49 0.02 -2.99 34.63
N LYS A 50 -1.17 -3.59 34.56
CA LYS A 50 -1.55 -4.77 35.34
C LYS A 50 -2.03 -5.86 34.39
N LEU A 51 -1.50 -7.06 34.51
CA LEU A 51 -1.95 -8.23 33.77
C LEU A 51 -2.65 -9.20 34.72
N GLU A 52 -3.72 -9.83 34.23
CA GLU A 52 -4.38 -10.98 34.83
C GLU A 52 -4.49 -12.05 33.75
N GLY A 53 -4.26 -13.33 34.09
CA GLY A 53 -4.35 -14.40 33.11
C GLY A 53 -4.79 -15.74 33.71
N ILE A 54 -5.48 -16.53 32.89
CA ILE A 54 -5.96 -17.88 33.22
C ILE A 54 -5.36 -18.87 32.22
N GLY A 55 -4.63 -19.85 32.74
CA GLY A 55 -3.94 -20.88 31.98
C GLY A 55 -4.80 -22.11 31.65
N PRO A 56 -4.26 -23.04 30.86
CA PRO A 56 -4.98 -24.19 30.31
C PRO A 56 -5.47 -25.19 31.37
N GLY A 57 -4.85 -25.22 32.55
CA GLY A 57 -5.25 -26.03 33.71
C GLY A 57 -6.02 -25.23 34.77
N GLY A 58 -6.42 -23.99 34.48
CA GLY A 58 -7.06 -23.07 35.43
C GLY A 58 -6.09 -22.33 36.36
N GLU A 59 -4.79 -22.33 36.02
CA GLU A 59 -3.78 -21.56 36.73
C GLU A 59 -4.03 -20.06 36.58
N ASN A 60 -3.89 -19.29 37.65
CA ASN A 60 -4.03 -17.85 37.58
C ASN A 60 -2.67 -17.18 37.70
N ILE A 61 -2.45 -16.13 36.93
CA ILE A 61 -1.31 -15.22 37.06
C ILE A 61 -1.81 -13.79 37.20
N SER A 62 -1.13 -13.00 38.02
CA SER A 62 -1.33 -11.55 38.06
C SER A 62 0.01 -10.87 38.27
N GLU A 63 0.33 -9.94 37.39
CA GLU A 63 1.57 -9.17 37.41
C GLU A 63 1.26 -7.69 37.23
N SER A 64 2.16 -6.83 37.73
CA SER A 64 2.06 -5.38 37.49
C SER A 64 3.47 -4.82 37.34
N TRP A 65 3.63 -3.87 36.43
CA TRP A 65 4.91 -3.24 36.12
C TRP A 65 4.69 -1.78 35.70
N GLU A 66 5.73 -0.96 35.82
CA GLU A 66 5.73 0.41 35.32
C GLU A 66 5.69 0.41 33.78
N GLU A 67 5.37 1.55 33.17
CA GLU A 67 5.35 1.67 31.71
C GLU A 67 6.67 1.22 31.07
N SER A 68 6.57 0.40 30.03
CA SER A 68 7.70 -0.14 29.29
C SER A 68 7.31 -0.49 27.86
N SER A 69 8.28 -0.47 26.93
CA SER A 69 8.09 -0.92 25.54
C SER A 69 7.88 -2.44 25.42
N SER A 70 8.23 -3.20 26.47
CA SER A 70 8.11 -4.65 26.50
C SER A 70 8.08 -5.20 27.92
N HIS A 71 7.44 -6.35 28.10
CA HIS A 71 7.45 -7.09 29.37
C HIS A 71 7.44 -8.60 29.14
N ASP A 72 8.30 -9.32 29.85
CA ASP A 72 8.43 -10.77 29.73
C ASP A 72 7.80 -11.47 30.93
N ILE A 73 6.97 -12.48 30.65
CA ILE A 73 6.29 -13.31 31.63
C ILE A 73 6.81 -14.73 31.45
N PRO A 74 7.87 -15.12 32.19
CA PRO A 74 8.47 -16.43 32.07
C PRO A 74 7.65 -17.49 32.80
N ASN A 75 8.01 -18.75 32.57
CA ASN A 75 7.55 -19.89 33.35
C ASN A 75 6.05 -20.25 33.22
N LEU A 76 5.39 -19.81 32.14
CA LEU A 76 4.01 -20.17 31.84
C LEU A 76 3.91 -21.64 31.40
N ILE A 77 2.90 -22.36 31.89
CA ILE A 77 2.64 -23.74 31.49
C ILE A 77 2.22 -23.75 30.02
N VAL A 78 2.71 -24.75 29.27
CA VAL A 78 2.39 -24.95 27.86
C VAL A 78 0.89 -25.16 27.65
N GLY A 79 0.33 -24.46 26.68
CA GLY A 79 -1.08 -24.49 26.31
C GLY A 79 -1.65 -23.08 26.13
N ILE A 80 -2.97 -23.00 25.99
CA ILE A 80 -3.68 -21.74 25.69
C ILE A 80 -3.94 -20.96 26.98
N TRP A 81 -3.56 -19.69 26.98
CA TRP A 81 -3.79 -18.74 28.06
C TRP A 81 -4.72 -17.63 27.60
N ASN A 82 -5.64 -17.23 28.50
CA ASN A 82 -6.51 -16.08 28.33
C ASN A 82 -6.05 -14.96 29.27
N PHE A 83 -5.73 -13.79 28.74
CA PHE A 83 -5.18 -12.65 29.48
C PHE A 83 -6.08 -11.41 29.38
N SER A 84 -6.10 -10.63 30.46
CA SER A 84 -6.64 -9.28 30.56
C SER A 84 -5.52 -8.34 31.01
N LEU A 85 -5.16 -7.38 30.16
CA LEU A 85 -4.13 -6.37 30.43
C LEU A 85 -4.77 -5.01 30.62
N TYR A 86 -4.42 -4.33 31.69
CA TYR A 86 -4.99 -3.05 32.12
C TYR A 86 -3.90 -1.98 32.09
N GLY A 87 -4.22 -0.82 31.50
CA GLY A 87 -3.39 0.38 31.54
C GLY A 87 -3.87 1.31 32.63
N ILE A 88 -2.97 1.74 33.51
CA ILE A 88 -3.25 2.50 34.73
C ILE A 88 -2.48 3.82 34.68
N ASP A 89 -3.17 4.93 34.98
CA ASP A 89 -2.56 6.27 35.01
C ASP A 89 -1.78 6.57 36.30
N SER A 90 -1.09 7.70 36.34
CA SER A 90 -0.33 8.17 37.52
C SER A 90 -1.20 8.39 38.77
N GLY A 91 -2.52 8.52 38.60
CA GLY A 91 -3.51 8.62 39.67
C GLY A 91 -4.08 7.27 40.14
N ASN A 92 -3.53 6.15 39.66
CA ASN A 92 -3.95 4.78 39.96
C ASN A 92 -5.38 4.44 39.47
N ASN A 93 -5.82 5.07 38.38
CA ASN A 93 -7.09 4.75 37.73
C ASN A 93 -6.84 3.88 36.50
N THR A 94 -7.65 2.83 36.31
CA THR A 94 -7.63 2.08 35.05
C THR A 94 -8.22 2.95 33.94
N ILE A 95 -7.44 3.16 32.88
CA ILE A 95 -7.82 4.00 31.73
C ILE A 95 -7.89 3.23 30.41
N ALA A 96 -7.38 1.99 30.38
CA ALA A 96 -7.43 1.10 29.24
C ALA A 96 -7.47 -0.37 29.66
N LYS A 97 -8.04 -1.26 28.85
CA LYS A 97 -8.07 -2.71 29.02
C LYS A 97 -8.03 -3.43 27.68
N THR A 98 -7.14 -4.41 27.51
CA THR A 98 -7.08 -5.30 26.35
C THR A 98 -7.15 -6.76 26.78
N ASP A 99 -8.07 -7.51 26.20
CA ASP A 99 -8.18 -8.95 26.39
C ASP A 99 -7.56 -9.69 25.21
N PHE A 100 -6.80 -10.77 25.46
CA PHE A 100 -6.19 -11.57 24.40
C PHE A 100 -5.97 -13.02 24.80
N GLU A 101 -6.00 -13.92 23.81
CA GLU A 101 -5.67 -15.34 23.96
C GLU A 101 -4.34 -15.65 23.26
N ILE A 102 -3.51 -16.52 23.85
CA ILE A 102 -2.25 -16.95 23.25
C ILE A 102 -1.83 -18.36 23.64
N GLU A 103 -1.24 -19.11 22.71
CA GLU A 103 -0.68 -20.44 22.96
C GLU A 103 0.79 -20.36 23.37
N ILE A 104 1.12 -20.86 24.57
CA ILE A 104 2.49 -20.96 25.07
C ILE A 104 3.11 -22.29 24.62
N ARG A 105 4.26 -22.22 23.94
CA ARG A 105 4.99 -23.39 23.41
C ARG A 105 6.16 -23.80 24.33
N PRO A 106 6.50 -25.10 24.40
CA PRO A 106 7.54 -25.61 25.30
C PRO A 106 8.92 -25.04 24.94
N ASN A 107 9.60 -24.44 25.93
CA ASN A 107 10.94 -23.85 25.80
C ASN A 107 11.05 -22.75 24.72
N ALA A 108 9.94 -22.11 24.37
CA ALA A 108 9.90 -21.02 23.40
C ALA A 108 9.58 -19.68 24.08
N VAL A 109 10.03 -18.60 23.44
CA VAL A 109 9.53 -17.24 23.70
C VAL A 109 8.46 -16.97 22.66
N VAL A 110 7.22 -16.73 23.11
CA VAL A 110 6.09 -16.39 22.25
C VAL A 110 5.87 -14.89 22.36
N GLU A 111 6.05 -14.16 21.27
CA GLU A 111 5.88 -12.71 21.25
C GLU A 111 4.42 -12.32 20.94
N LYS A 112 3.91 -11.31 21.65
CA LYS A 112 2.58 -10.74 21.40
C LYS A 112 2.66 -9.23 21.35
N TYR A 113 2.27 -8.66 20.22
CA TYR A 113 2.07 -7.22 20.08
C TYR A 113 0.73 -6.82 20.71
N ILE A 114 0.76 -5.81 21.57
CA ILE A 114 -0.37 -5.35 22.36
C ILE A 114 -0.74 -3.92 21.95
N LYS A 115 -2.01 -3.76 21.57
CA LYS A 115 -2.69 -2.47 21.47
C LYS A 115 -3.61 -2.28 22.66
N MET A 116 -3.45 -1.19 23.42
CA MET A 116 -4.29 -0.87 24.58
C MET A 116 -5.63 -0.24 24.14
N ILE A 117 -6.76 -0.82 24.58
CA ILE A 117 -8.10 -0.30 24.27
C ILE A 117 -8.58 0.61 25.43
N PRO A 118 -8.89 1.90 25.22
CA PRO A 118 -9.37 2.79 26.27
C PRO A 118 -10.68 2.31 26.94
N LEU A 119 -10.87 2.61 28.23
CA LEU A 119 -12.15 2.39 28.91
C LEU A 119 -13.15 3.54 28.65
N GLU A 120 -14.40 3.21 28.34
CA GLU A 120 -15.44 4.18 27.90
C GLU A 120 -16.50 4.54 28.97
N ALA A 121 -16.36 4.07 30.23
CA ALA A 121 -17.37 4.26 31.26
C ALA A 121 -17.03 5.43 32.23
N GLY A 122 -17.98 6.35 32.43
CA GLY A 122 -17.90 7.44 33.41
C GLY A 122 -18.22 8.83 32.84
N GLN A 123 -18.09 9.87 33.67
CA GLN A 123 -18.18 11.28 33.26
C GLN A 123 -16.93 12.06 33.68
N GLY A 124 -16.55 13.04 32.86
CA GLY A 124 -15.54 14.06 33.16
C GLY A 124 -16.11 15.46 32.93
N SER A 125 -15.37 16.50 33.30
CA SER A 125 -15.76 17.89 33.04
C SER A 125 -14.92 18.51 31.94
N LEU A 126 -15.53 19.39 31.16
CA LEU A 126 -14.89 20.23 30.15
C LEU A 126 -15.06 21.68 30.54
N SER A 127 -13.98 22.44 30.54
CA SER A 127 -13.96 23.89 30.73
C SER A 127 -13.37 24.54 29.48
N ILE A 128 -14.09 25.50 28.90
CA ILE A 128 -13.69 26.18 27.66
C ILE A 128 -13.65 27.68 27.94
N THR A 129 -12.54 28.31 27.57
CA THR A 129 -12.39 29.76 27.56
C THR A 129 -11.97 30.21 26.17
N VAL A 130 -12.67 31.21 25.63
CA VAL A 130 -12.44 31.77 24.30
C VAL A 130 -12.23 33.28 24.44
N ASP A 131 -10.99 33.74 24.31
CA ASP A 131 -10.66 35.17 24.27
C ASP A 131 -10.71 35.67 22.82
N PHE A 132 -11.60 36.61 22.52
CA PHE A 132 -11.68 37.29 21.22
C PHE A 132 -11.33 38.77 21.30
N SER A 133 -10.48 39.15 22.26
CA SER A 133 -10.00 40.51 22.50
C SER A 133 -9.35 41.14 21.27
N ALA A 134 -8.58 40.35 20.51
CA ALA A 134 -7.92 40.77 19.29
C ALA A 134 -8.83 40.82 18.05
N PHE A 135 -10.13 40.49 18.16
CA PHE A 135 -11.06 40.68 17.05
C PHE A 135 -11.27 42.18 16.78
N ASN A 136 -10.88 42.64 15.60
CA ASN A 136 -10.71 44.06 15.26
C ASN A 136 -12.00 44.76 14.81
N GLU A 137 -13.07 44.02 14.52
CA GLU A 137 -14.36 44.62 14.14
C GLU A 137 -15.21 44.92 15.38
N SER A 138 -16.06 45.95 15.28
CA SER A 138 -17.05 46.24 16.33
C SER A 138 -18.18 45.21 16.27
N LEU A 139 -18.39 44.48 17.37
CA LEU A 139 -19.49 43.53 17.55
C LEU A 139 -20.67 44.22 18.23
N THR A 140 -21.90 43.93 17.81
CA THR A 140 -23.12 44.57 18.31
C THR A 140 -23.96 43.67 19.22
N ALA A 141 -23.94 42.37 18.97
CA ALA A 141 -24.57 41.30 19.72
C ALA A 141 -23.73 40.00 19.59
N PRO A 142 -22.54 39.95 20.21
CA PRO A 142 -21.63 38.81 20.09
C PRO A 142 -22.20 37.54 20.75
N GLY A 143 -21.89 36.38 20.16
CA GLY A 143 -22.23 35.04 20.65
C GLY A 143 -21.14 34.03 20.29
N VAL A 144 -20.79 33.10 21.18
CA VAL A 144 -19.84 32.01 20.87
C VAL A 144 -20.61 30.69 20.83
N LEU A 145 -20.68 30.10 19.65
CA LEU A 145 -21.34 28.83 19.40
C LEU A 145 -20.31 27.70 19.58
N ILE A 146 -20.59 26.78 20.49
CA ILE A 146 -19.75 25.62 20.76
C ILE A 146 -20.56 24.38 20.44
N GLN A 147 -20.14 23.62 19.44
CA GLN A 147 -20.70 22.32 19.08
C GLN A 147 -19.65 21.24 19.32
N TYR A 148 -20.08 20.01 19.54
CA TYR A 148 -19.17 18.87 19.66
C TYR A 148 -19.70 17.66 18.90
N GLU A 149 -18.81 16.76 18.53
CA GLU A 149 -19.08 15.46 17.96
C GLU A 149 -18.24 14.40 18.69
N LYS A 150 -18.86 13.32 19.17
CA LYS A 150 -18.14 12.22 19.83
C LYS A 150 -17.56 11.28 18.78
N SER A 151 -16.26 11.04 18.81
CA SER A 151 -15.53 10.39 17.70
C SER A 151 -15.90 8.93 17.44
N ASP A 152 -16.41 8.21 18.44
CA ASP A 152 -16.73 6.78 18.35
C ASP A 152 -18.17 6.50 17.86
N THR A 153 -19.08 7.42 18.11
CA THR A 153 -20.53 7.26 17.93
C THR A 153 -21.09 8.25 16.91
N GLY A 154 -20.37 9.34 16.62
CA GLY A 154 -20.84 10.46 15.83
C GLY A 154 -21.88 11.33 16.55
N ASP A 155 -22.09 11.11 17.85
CA ASP A 155 -23.09 11.85 18.62
C ASP A 155 -22.72 13.33 18.69
N THR A 156 -23.61 14.19 18.17
CA THR A 156 -23.40 15.63 18.16
C THR A 156 -24.18 16.35 19.26
N GLY A 157 -23.64 17.45 19.78
CA GLY A 157 -24.35 18.33 20.71
C GLY A 157 -23.81 19.76 20.71
N SER A 158 -24.33 20.58 21.60
CA SER A 158 -23.90 21.97 21.78
C SER A 158 -23.71 22.33 23.25
N ILE A 159 -22.77 23.21 23.54
CA ILE A 159 -22.48 23.73 24.88
C ILE A 159 -22.82 25.22 24.89
N GLU A 160 -23.62 25.63 25.85
CA GLU A 160 -23.94 27.05 26.03
C GLU A 160 -22.71 27.80 26.57
N SER A 161 -22.42 28.95 25.96
CA SER A 161 -21.36 29.85 26.42
C SER A 161 -21.95 31.11 27.03
N SER A 162 -21.23 31.69 27.97
CA SER A 162 -21.50 33.01 28.53
C SER A 162 -20.41 33.98 28.09
N ILE A 163 -20.78 35.19 27.69
CA ILE A 163 -19.84 36.21 27.23
C ILE A 163 -19.73 37.32 28.25
N SER A 164 -18.48 37.70 28.55
CA SER A 164 -18.12 38.90 29.29
C SER A 164 -17.12 39.70 28.46
N GLU A 165 -17.52 40.90 28.02
CA GLU A 165 -16.74 41.76 27.13
C GLU A 165 -16.28 41.03 25.84
N LYS A 166 -14.98 40.73 25.75
CA LYS A 166 -14.37 40.01 24.62
C LYS A 166 -13.86 38.62 25.01
N THR A 167 -14.42 38.01 26.05
CA THR A 167 -14.11 36.64 26.44
C THR A 167 -15.40 35.85 26.62
N ALA A 168 -15.44 34.61 26.12
CA ALA A 168 -16.51 33.67 26.37
C ALA A 168 -16.02 32.51 27.24
N SER A 169 -16.85 32.04 28.16
CA SER A 169 -16.57 30.86 28.97
C SER A 169 -17.74 29.89 28.90
N ALA A 170 -17.43 28.60 28.83
CA ALA A 170 -18.40 27.52 28.79
C ALA A 170 -17.89 26.32 29.59
N SER A 171 -18.79 25.52 30.14
CA SER A 171 -18.43 24.27 30.79
C SER A 171 -19.51 23.21 30.59
N ALA A 172 -19.10 21.94 30.57
CA ALA A 172 -20.01 20.81 30.40
C ALA A 172 -19.53 19.58 31.18
N SER A 173 -20.48 18.79 31.70
CA SER A 173 -20.21 17.40 32.08
C SER A 173 -20.41 16.52 30.85
N MET A 174 -19.40 15.73 30.50
CA MET A 174 -19.40 14.92 29.29
C MET A 174 -19.08 13.47 29.66
N ASN A 175 -19.62 12.53 28.88
CA ASN A 175 -19.23 11.13 29.02
C ASN A 175 -17.74 10.98 28.65
N VAL A 176 -17.09 9.99 29.25
CA VAL A 176 -15.71 9.65 28.86
C VAL A 176 -15.67 9.30 27.38
N GLY A 177 -14.68 9.85 26.68
CA GLY A 177 -14.55 9.64 25.24
C GLY A 177 -13.71 10.70 24.57
N TYR A 178 -13.58 10.55 23.25
CA TYR A 178 -12.91 11.51 22.38
C TYR A 178 -13.96 12.36 21.68
N TYR A 179 -13.69 13.66 21.60
CA TYR A 179 -14.61 14.62 21.02
C TYR A 179 -13.87 15.57 20.10
N LEU A 180 -14.55 16.00 19.04
CA LEU A 180 -14.15 17.12 18.22
C LEU A 180 -15.06 18.32 18.54
N LEU A 181 -14.48 19.42 18.99
CA LEU A 181 -15.22 20.66 19.28
C LEU A 181 -15.17 21.60 18.08
N TYR A 182 -16.31 22.16 17.68
CA TYR A 182 -16.43 23.18 16.65
C TYR A 182 -16.85 24.50 17.30
N ILE A 183 -16.00 25.52 17.25
CA ILE A 183 -16.20 26.78 18.00
C ILE A 183 -16.25 27.96 17.02
N LYS A 184 -17.27 28.81 17.14
CA LYS A 184 -17.53 29.95 16.23
C LYS A 184 -17.94 31.19 17.00
N LEU A 185 -17.40 32.34 16.63
CA LEU A 185 -17.90 33.66 17.05
C LEU A 185 -18.96 34.11 16.06
N ALA A 186 -20.10 34.59 16.55
CA ALA A 186 -21.19 35.15 15.77
C ALA A 186 -21.55 36.55 16.30
N ASP A 187 -22.14 37.38 15.45
CA ASP A 187 -22.68 38.70 15.79
C ASP A 187 -24.08 38.84 15.17
N GLY A 188 -25.12 39.01 15.99
CA GLY A 188 -26.50 39.12 15.51
C GLY A 188 -26.97 37.91 14.68
N GLY A 189 -26.42 36.72 14.93
CA GLY A 189 -26.71 35.48 14.19
C GLY A 189 -25.81 35.22 12.97
N SER A 190 -24.95 36.16 12.58
CA SER A 190 -23.99 35.96 11.49
C SER A 190 -22.64 35.50 12.03
N VAL A 191 -22.07 34.42 11.49
CA VAL A 191 -20.73 33.94 11.88
C VAL A 191 -19.66 34.97 11.46
N LYS A 192 -18.76 35.29 12.38
CA LYS A 192 -17.70 36.30 12.26
C LYS A 192 -16.30 35.71 12.31
N TYR A 193 -16.11 34.66 13.10
CA TYR A 193 -14.84 33.97 13.25
C TYR A 193 -15.10 32.49 13.54
N VAL A 194 -14.26 31.61 13.04
CA VAL A 194 -14.35 30.17 13.26
C VAL A 194 -12.97 29.71 13.72
N TRP A 195 -12.90 29.03 14.87
CA TRP A 195 -11.68 28.39 15.32
C TRP A 195 -11.57 27.01 14.69
N ASN A 196 -10.33 26.53 14.51
CA ASN A 196 -10.07 25.17 14.09
C ASN A 196 -10.75 24.19 15.06
N PRO A 197 -11.30 23.07 14.56
CA PRO A 197 -11.89 22.07 15.43
C PRO A 197 -10.88 21.55 16.47
N GLN A 198 -11.27 21.47 17.74
CA GLN A 198 -10.40 21.03 18.83
C GLN A 198 -10.67 19.58 19.17
N ALA A 199 -9.68 18.71 18.94
CA ALA A 199 -9.76 17.31 19.38
C ALA A 199 -9.40 17.23 20.87
N ILE A 200 -10.32 16.71 21.68
CA ILE A 200 -10.15 16.61 23.12
C ILE A 200 -10.51 15.20 23.61
N ARG A 201 -9.97 14.83 24.78
CA ARG A 201 -10.41 13.64 25.52
C ARG A 201 -11.04 14.08 26.83
N ILE A 202 -12.19 13.49 27.12
CA ILE A 202 -12.84 13.57 28.42
C ILE A 202 -12.47 12.31 29.20
N ALA A 203 -11.83 12.48 30.36
CA ALA A 203 -11.46 11.40 31.26
C ALA A 203 -12.32 11.40 32.52
N ALA A 204 -12.58 10.22 33.09
CA ALA A 204 -13.46 10.10 34.25
C ALA A 204 -12.93 10.92 35.44
N ASN A 205 -13.81 11.73 36.05
CA ASN A 205 -13.51 12.57 37.21
C ASN A 205 -12.34 13.56 37.04
N LYS A 206 -11.95 13.87 35.80
CA LYS A 206 -10.95 14.90 35.48
C LYS A 206 -11.61 16.06 34.76
N GLU A 207 -11.01 17.24 34.92
CA GLU A 207 -11.32 18.42 34.14
C GLU A 207 -10.39 18.50 32.93
N THR A 208 -10.99 18.67 31.76
CA THR A 208 -10.29 18.98 30.51
C THR A 208 -10.47 20.47 30.23
N GLU A 209 -9.38 21.22 30.15
CA GLU A 209 -9.42 22.66 29.87
C GLU A 209 -9.08 22.94 28.40
N VAL A 210 -9.85 23.82 27.76
CA VAL A 210 -9.65 24.30 26.40
C VAL A 210 -9.57 25.82 26.45
N PHE A 211 -8.45 26.38 26.02
CA PHE A 211 -8.26 27.83 25.92
C PHE A 211 -7.99 28.21 24.47
N LEU A 212 -8.75 29.18 23.95
CA LEU A 212 -8.65 29.65 22.57
C LEU A 212 -8.56 31.17 22.55
N GLU A 213 -7.68 31.72 21.72
CA GLU A 213 -7.60 33.15 21.45
C GLU A 213 -7.99 33.45 19.99
N CYS A 214 -8.61 34.61 19.73
CA CYS A 214 -8.83 35.14 18.40
C CYS A 214 -7.57 35.85 17.94
N GLU A 215 -7.15 35.62 16.71
CA GLU A 215 -6.04 36.37 16.11
C GLU A 215 -6.56 37.64 15.42
N SER A 216 -5.75 38.71 15.42
CA SER A 216 -6.17 40.00 14.87
C SER A 216 -6.36 39.93 13.34
N ASN A 217 -7.52 40.41 12.85
CA ASN A 217 -7.78 40.60 11.42
C ASN A 217 -6.86 41.72 10.88
N SER A 218 -5.63 41.34 10.54
CA SER A 218 -4.75 42.12 9.66
C SER A 218 -5.08 41.74 8.21
N THR A 219 -5.09 42.73 7.32
CA THR A 219 -5.34 42.60 5.88
C THR A 219 -4.20 41.86 5.15
N GLY A 220 -3.99 40.61 5.53
CA GLY A 220 -2.99 39.66 5.05
C GLY A 220 -2.97 38.35 5.83
N GLY A 221 -4.05 38.03 6.58
CA GLY A 221 -4.14 36.90 7.51
C GLY A 221 -4.25 35.54 6.81
N GLY A 222 -3.13 34.82 6.77
CA GLY A 222 -3.15 33.37 6.60
C GLY A 222 -3.39 32.68 7.93
N ALA A 223 -3.91 31.45 7.92
CA ALA A 223 -3.83 30.58 9.10
C ALA A 223 -2.35 30.43 9.48
N GLU A 224 -1.98 30.60 10.75
CA GLU A 224 -0.66 30.25 11.24
C GLU A 224 -0.61 28.74 11.53
N ILE A 225 0.32 28.03 10.87
CA ILE A 225 0.58 26.62 11.16
C ILE A 225 1.96 26.52 11.80
N VAL A 226 2.04 25.81 12.94
CA VAL A 226 3.27 25.61 13.70
C VAL A 226 3.74 24.16 13.55
N PHE A 227 5.01 23.99 13.21
CA PHE A 227 5.73 22.72 13.28
C PHE A 227 6.50 22.62 14.60
N ASP A 228 6.53 21.43 15.19
CA ASP A 228 7.51 21.09 16.22
C ASP A 228 8.80 20.62 15.53
N GLY A 229 9.83 21.46 15.55
CA GLY A 229 11.12 21.20 14.94
C GLY A 229 11.89 20.01 15.52
N ASN A 230 11.38 19.36 16.58
CA ASN A 230 12.03 18.20 17.21
C ASN A 230 11.63 16.84 16.65
N ILE A 231 10.57 16.77 15.83
CA ILE A 231 10.03 15.51 15.28
C ILE A 231 9.70 15.65 13.80
N ASN A 232 9.71 14.54 13.05
CA ASN A 232 9.18 14.53 11.69
C ASN A 232 7.69 14.89 11.72
N GLN A 233 7.20 15.65 10.75
CA GLN A 233 5.78 16.02 10.71
C GLN A 233 5.32 16.28 9.28
N ALA A 234 4.07 15.94 8.99
CA ALA A 234 3.37 16.36 7.79
C ALA A 234 2.13 17.17 8.19
N LYS A 235 1.85 18.25 7.46
CA LYS A 235 0.65 19.09 7.62
C LYS A 235 -0.03 19.23 6.28
N TYR A 236 -1.28 18.79 6.21
CA TYR A 236 -2.16 18.93 5.05
C TYR A 236 -2.83 20.30 5.14
N LEU A 237 -2.63 21.13 4.11
CA LEU A 237 -3.13 22.50 4.14
C LEU A 237 -4.58 22.56 3.66
N ASP A 238 -5.46 23.06 4.53
CA ASP A 238 -6.75 23.61 4.15
C ASP A 238 -6.65 25.14 4.17
N PHE A 239 -7.06 25.77 3.07
CA PHE A 239 -7.07 27.22 2.96
C PHE A 239 -8.30 27.85 3.61
N GLU A 240 -9.38 27.09 3.87
CA GLU A 240 -10.60 27.58 4.55
C GLU A 240 -11.15 28.89 3.95
N GLY A 241 -11.05 29.04 2.62
CA GLY A 241 -11.44 30.25 1.89
C GLY A 241 -10.42 31.40 1.90
N LYS A 242 -9.30 31.26 2.60
CA LYS A 242 -8.18 32.23 2.61
C LYS A 242 -7.37 32.16 1.31
N GLN A 243 -6.80 33.29 0.92
CA GLN A 243 -5.96 33.40 -0.29
C GLN A 243 -4.51 32.95 -0.06
N SER A 244 -4.09 32.84 1.20
CA SER A 244 -2.77 32.35 1.59
C SER A 244 -2.78 31.81 3.02
N ILE A 245 -1.78 30.99 3.35
CA ILE A 245 -1.48 30.46 4.69
C ILE A 245 -0.08 30.93 5.08
N ARG A 246 0.14 31.25 6.36
CA ARG A 246 1.46 31.56 6.90
C ARG A 246 1.94 30.38 7.73
N LEU A 247 3.16 29.93 7.49
CA LEU A 247 3.73 28.80 8.20
C LEU A 247 4.89 29.29 9.05
N SER A 248 4.77 29.18 10.36
CA SER A 248 5.83 29.50 11.31
C SER A 248 6.53 28.22 11.75
N VAL A 249 7.85 28.16 11.59
CA VAL A 249 8.63 27.01 12.06
C VAL A 249 9.18 27.33 13.45
N LYS A 250 8.98 26.44 14.43
CA LYS A 250 9.39 26.63 15.84
C LYS A 250 10.26 25.47 16.31
N ASN A 251 11.16 25.75 17.24
CA ASN A 251 12.02 24.78 17.92
C ASN A 251 12.89 23.94 16.95
N VAL A 252 13.49 24.59 15.95
CA VAL A 252 14.23 23.95 14.85
C VAL A 252 15.73 24.17 15.03
N SER A 253 16.50 23.07 15.13
CA SER A 253 17.98 23.15 15.17
C SER A 253 18.69 22.27 14.13
N SER A 254 18.01 21.26 13.56
CA SER A 254 18.56 20.36 12.53
C SER A 254 17.43 19.70 11.72
N GLY A 255 17.15 20.18 10.51
CA GLY A 255 16.06 19.68 9.69
C GLY A 255 15.88 20.35 8.33
N GLN A 256 14.91 19.89 7.55
CA GLN A 256 14.60 20.46 6.24
C GLN A 256 13.10 20.45 5.98
N LEU A 257 12.58 21.55 5.44
CA LEU A 257 11.20 21.66 4.99
C LEU A 257 11.04 21.24 3.53
N PHE A 258 9.93 20.56 3.25
CA PHE A 258 9.48 20.19 1.93
C PHE A 258 8.00 20.57 1.77
N ILE A 259 7.58 20.82 0.53
CA ILE A 259 6.18 20.97 0.16
C ILE A 259 5.90 20.06 -1.02
N ASN A 260 4.96 19.13 -0.84
CA ASN A 260 4.40 18.39 -1.96
C ASN A 260 3.12 19.09 -2.44
N LYS A 261 3.02 19.30 -3.75
CA LYS A 261 1.77 19.70 -4.41
C LYS A 261 1.18 18.47 -5.08
N ALA A 262 0.01 18.05 -4.63
CA ALA A 262 -0.67 16.85 -5.06
C ALA A 262 -1.96 17.21 -5.80
N ASN A 263 -2.15 16.70 -7.02
CA ASN A 263 -3.43 16.78 -7.71
C ASN A 263 -4.30 15.59 -7.32
N VAL A 264 -5.37 15.80 -6.56
CA VAL A 264 -6.25 14.71 -6.09
C VAL A 264 -7.38 14.38 -7.08
N SER A 265 -7.18 14.65 -8.37
CA SER A 265 -8.21 14.44 -9.40
C SER A 265 -7.69 13.68 -10.61
N SER A 266 -8.63 13.11 -11.37
CA SER A 266 -8.38 12.41 -12.63
C SER A 266 -8.07 13.33 -13.82
N ASN A 267 -8.09 14.65 -13.63
CA ASN A 267 -7.81 15.62 -14.68
C ASN A 267 -6.43 16.26 -14.49
N ALA A 268 -5.69 16.48 -15.58
CA ALA A 268 -4.45 17.24 -15.52
C ALA A 268 -4.71 18.71 -15.15
N ILE A 269 -3.82 19.31 -14.36
CA ILE A 269 -3.91 20.70 -13.90
C ILE A 269 -2.77 21.51 -14.51
N THR A 270 -3.11 22.66 -15.09
CA THR A 270 -2.13 23.55 -15.72
C THR A 270 -1.23 24.20 -14.67
N ALA A 271 0.01 24.50 -15.05
CA ALA A 271 1.00 25.08 -14.14
C ALA A 271 0.46 26.34 -13.42
N SER A 272 -0.21 27.23 -14.15
CA SER A 272 -0.76 28.50 -13.64
C SER A 272 -1.84 28.36 -12.56
N ASP A 273 -2.36 27.15 -12.35
CA ASP A 273 -3.43 26.87 -11.40
C ASP A 273 -2.94 26.12 -10.14
N THR A 274 -1.66 25.73 -10.11
CA THR A 274 -1.06 24.93 -9.02
C THR A 274 -0.62 25.72 -7.81
N GLY A 275 -0.73 27.05 -7.85
CA GLY A 275 -0.31 27.93 -6.75
C GLY A 275 1.21 27.97 -6.55
N GLY A 276 1.67 28.94 -5.77
CA GLY A 276 3.09 29.17 -5.50
C GLY A 276 3.36 29.36 -4.02
N VAL A 277 4.61 29.14 -3.61
CA VAL A 277 5.09 29.53 -2.28
C VAL A 277 5.89 30.81 -2.45
N LEU A 278 5.48 31.87 -1.77
CA LEU A 278 6.21 33.14 -1.71
C LEU A 278 6.98 33.20 -0.39
N LEU A 279 8.30 33.39 -0.49
CA LEU A 279 9.11 33.68 0.68
C LEU A 279 8.91 35.16 1.03
N SER A 280 8.18 35.46 2.11
CA SER A 280 8.07 36.80 2.65
C SER A 280 9.03 36.95 3.83
N THR A 281 10.30 37.26 3.56
CA THR A 281 11.17 37.76 4.64
C THR A 281 10.93 39.25 4.78
N GLU A 282 10.67 39.75 6.00
CA GLU A 282 10.56 41.20 6.32
C GLU A 282 11.85 42.00 6.07
N SER A 283 12.85 41.41 5.41
CA SER A 283 13.92 42.16 4.79
C SER A 283 14.03 41.77 3.31
N GLU A 284 13.65 42.70 2.45
CA GLU A 284 14.12 42.76 1.08
C GLU A 284 15.66 42.89 1.10
N LYS A 285 16.36 41.77 1.11
CA LYS A 285 17.76 41.72 0.67
C LYS A 285 17.88 40.72 -0.46
N SER A 286 17.70 41.26 -1.66
CA SER A 286 18.29 40.82 -2.92
C SER A 286 18.80 39.38 -2.96
N MET A 287 17.94 38.44 -3.37
CA MET A 287 18.43 37.20 -3.95
C MET A 287 18.44 37.35 -5.46
N GLN A 288 19.64 37.51 -6.00
CA GLN A 288 19.89 37.26 -7.40
C GLN A 288 19.47 35.82 -7.71
N ASN A 289 18.84 35.63 -8.88
CA ASN A 289 18.69 34.35 -9.55
C ASN A 289 20.01 33.56 -9.49
N LYS A 290 20.16 32.70 -8.49
CA LYS A 290 20.99 31.51 -8.62
C LYS A 290 20.05 30.41 -9.13
N ASN A 291 19.79 30.48 -10.43
CA ASN A 291 19.43 29.30 -11.21
C ASN A 291 20.58 28.31 -11.03
N GLY A 292 20.41 27.42 -10.05
CA GLY A 292 21.46 26.53 -9.57
C GLY A 292 20.91 25.20 -9.07
N PHE A 293 19.66 24.86 -9.37
CA PHE A 293 19.33 23.46 -9.61
C PHE A 293 19.55 23.22 -11.11
N SER A 294 20.79 22.90 -11.45
CA SER A 294 21.09 22.30 -12.74
C SER A 294 20.18 21.08 -12.86
N SER A 295 19.26 21.09 -13.82
CA SER A 295 18.80 19.86 -14.45
C SER A 295 20.06 19.16 -14.93
N THR A 296 20.61 18.24 -14.13
CA THR A 296 21.78 17.48 -14.55
C THR A 296 21.42 16.86 -15.89
N ALA A 297 22.18 17.28 -16.90
CA ALA A 297 22.11 16.78 -18.25
C ALA A 297 21.94 15.26 -18.22
N ASP A 298 21.11 14.77 -19.15
CA ASP A 298 20.86 13.37 -19.43
C ASP A 298 22.13 12.52 -19.31
N LYS A 299 22.40 12.01 -18.12
CA LYS A 299 23.10 10.74 -18.01
C LYS A 299 22.05 9.70 -18.32
N ALA A 300 22.33 8.93 -19.36
CA ALA A 300 21.63 7.70 -19.65
C ALA A 300 21.46 6.94 -18.34
N ILE A 301 20.28 6.36 -18.12
CA ILE A 301 20.01 5.44 -17.03
C ILE A 301 20.95 4.25 -17.26
N SER A 302 22.20 4.34 -16.78
CA SER A 302 23.23 3.36 -17.06
C SER A 302 23.12 2.22 -16.05
N SER A 303 21.99 1.51 -16.07
CA SER A 303 21.82 0.19 -15.44
C SER A 303 20.36 -0.30 -15.34
N ALA A 304 19.34 0.54 -15.52
CA ALA A 304 17.96 0.04 -15.48
C ALA A 304 17.62 -0.59 -16.83
N ILE A 305 17.42 -1.91 -16.82
CA ILE A 305 16.83 -2.63 -17.94
C ILE A 305 15.48 -1.96 -18.23
N LEU A 306 15.27 -1.55 -19.48
CA LEU A 306 14.02 -0.92 -19.90
C LEU A 306 13.00 -2.03 -20.10
N LEU A 307 12.15 -2.23 -19.08
CA LEU A 307 11.18 -3.31 -18.99
C LEU A 307 9.80 -2.78 -19.33
N SER A 308 9.18 -3.33 -20.38
CA SER A 308 7.78 -3.08 -20.72
C SER A 308 7.16 -4.37 -21.24
N ASP A 309 5.87 -4.58 -20.99
CA ASP A 309 5.17 -5.74 -21.54
C ASP A 309 4.83 -5.48 -23.01
N ASN A 310 4.30 -6.52 -23.66
CA ASN A 310 3.83 -6.40 -25.02
C ASN A 310 2.55 -5.53 -25.07
N PRO A 311 2.59 -4.34 -25.71
CA PRO A 311 1.44 -3.43 -25.74
C PRO A 311 0.23 -3.99 -26.50
N ARG A 312 0.41 -5.02 -27.35
CA ARG A 312 -0.69 -5.70 -28.05
C ARG A 312 -1.43 -6.65 -27.11
N ALA A 313 -0.71 -7.34 -26.23
CA ALA A 313 -1.28 -8.24 -25.24
C ALA A 313 -2.09 -7.48 -24.18
N GLN A 314 -1.66 -6.29 -23.79
CA GLN A 314 -2.37 -5.40 -22.84
C GLN A 314 -3.72 -4.87 -23.37
N ALA A 315 -3.91 -4.81 -24.69
CA ALA A 315 -4.99 -4.03 -25.30
C ALA A 315 -6.24 -4.84 -25.69
N PHE A 316 -6.23 -6.17 -25.65
CA PHE A 316 -7.21 -6.95 -26.40
C PHE A 316 -7.82 -8.16 -25.66
N VAL A 317 -9.09 -8.01 -25.25
CA VAL A 317 -10.15 -9.04 -25.32
C VAL A 317 -11.50 -8.33 -25.58
N PRO A 318 -12.23 -8.63 -26.68
CA PRO A 318 -13.52 -7.99 -26.94
C PRO A 318 -14.56 -8.42 -25.91
N PRO A 319 -15.31 -7.48 -25.28
CA PRO A 319 -16.33 -7.81 -24.28
C PRO A 319 -17.40 -8.80 -24.77
N SER A 320 -17.63 -8.88 -26.09
CA SER A 320 -18.58 -9.79 -26.72
C SER A 320 -18.20 -11.28 -26.62
N ILE A 321 -16.90 -11.61 -26.52
CA ILE A 321 -16.42 -13.01 -26.47
C ILE A 321 -16.50 -13.57 -25.04
N ARG A 322 -16.58 -12.69 -24.03
CA ARG A 322 -16.64 -13.09 -22.61
C ARG A 322 -17.73 -14.13 -22.30
N GLU A 323 -18.92 -13.99 -22.90
CA GLU A 323 -20.04 -14.91 -22.66
C GLU A 323 -19.91 -16.23 -23.47
N GLU A 324 -18.99 -16.31 -24.43
CA GLU A 324 -18.76 -17.49 -25.25
C GLU A 324 -17.73 -18.46 -24.65
N LYS A 325 -16.81 -18.00 -23.78
CA LYS A 325 -15.91 -18.91 -23.02
C LYS A 325 -16.70 -19.90 -22.15
N LYS A 326 -17.84 -19.47 -21.57
CA LYS A 326 -18.76 -20.34 -20.81
C LYS A 326 -19.37 -21.49 -21.63
N LYS A 327 -19.29 -21.43 -22.98
CA LYS A 327 -19.79 -22.48 -23.89
C LYS A 327 -18.70 -23.43 -24.38
N ALA A 328 -17.43 -23.19 -24.06
CA ALA A 328 -16.37 -24.19 -24.17
C ALA A 328 -16.46 -25.16 -22.99
N THR A 329 -17.63 -25.80 -22.83
CA THR A 329 -17.76 -26.98 -21.99
C THR A 329 -17.15 -28.11 -22.82
N LEU A 330 -15.86 -28.37 -22.60
CA LEU A 330 -15.17 -29.51 -23.19
C LEU A 330 -15.97 -30.80 -22.94
N GLY A 331 -15.96 -31.68 -23.93
CA GLY A 331 -16.56 -33.01 -23.86
C GLY A 331 -15.86 -33.91 -22.83
N PRO A 332 -16.05 -35.23 -22.90
CA PRO A 332 -15.59 -36.18 -21.88
C PRO A 332 -14.08 -36.48 -22.00
N GLU A 333 -13.23 -35.47 -22.10
CA GLU A 333 -11.79 -35.64 -22.00
C GLU A 333 -11.37 -35.74 -20.53
N GLU A 334 -10.40 -36.62 -20.26
CA GLU A 334 -9.86 -36.84 -18.93
C GLU A 334 -8.95 -35.66 -18.60
N VAL A 335 -9.37 -34.80 -17.67
CA VAL A 335 -8.61 -33.64 -17.22
C VAL A 335 -7.27 -34.11 -16.66
N ILE A 336 -6.16 -33.58 -17.19
CA ILE A 336 -4.82 -33.84 -16.67
C ILE A 336 -4.62 -32.93 -15.47
N LYS A 337 -4.57 -33.52 -14.28
CA LYS A 337 -4.45 -32.75 -13.04
C LYS A 337 -2.99 -32.35 -12.80
N ILE A 338 -2.80 -31.26 -12.07
CA ILE A 338 -1.48 -30.89 -11.55
C ILE A 338 -0.87 -32.04 -10.74
N GLY A 339 0.41 -32.29 -10.98
CA GLY A 339 1.16 -33.40 -10.41
C GLY A 339 0.90 -34.76 -11.07
N GLU A 340 -0.05 -34.84 -12.01
CA GLU A 340 -0.15 -35.99 -12.91
C GLU A 340 0.76 -35.79 -14.12
N ASP A 341 1.42 -36.86 -14.54
CA ASP A 341 2.26 -36.82 -15.73
C ASP A 341 1.40 -37.01 -16.97
N ASP A 342 1.44 -36.09 -17.95
CA ASP A 342 0.95 -36.41 -19.30
C ASP A 342 1.92 -37.40 -19.97
N PRO A 343 1.54 -38.69 -20.14
CA PRO A 343 2.44 -39.70 -20.69
C PRO A 343 2.69 -39.51 -22.19
N THR A 344 1.91 -38.66 -22.87
CA THR A 344 2.08 -38.35 -24.29
C THR A 344 3.17 -37.30 -24.51
N LEU A 345 3.52 -36.53 -23.47
CA LEU A 345 4.54 -35.49 -23.50
C LEU A 345 5.88 -36.02 -22.97
N ILE A 346 6.81 -36.30 -23.89
CA ILE A 346 8.14 -36.83 -23.61
C ILE A 346 9.18 -35.72 -23.76
N VAL A 347 9.84 -35.37 -22.66
CA VAL A 347 10.93 -34.38 -22.63
C VAL A 347 12.03 -34.73 -23.64
N GLY A 348 12.46 -33.73 -24.41
CA GLY A 348 13.46 -33.85 -25.46
C GLY A 348 12.95 -34.43 -26.77
N THR A 349 11.73 -34.98 -26.81
CA THR A 349 11.19 -35.66 -28.01
C THR A 349 9.92 -35.00 -28.53
N SER A 350 9.00 -34.66 -27.64
CA SER A 350 7.72 -34.04 -28.02
C SER A 350 7.94 -32.66 -28.62
N ILE A 351 7.21 -32.39 -29.70
CA ILE A 351 7.24 -31.15 -30.46
C ILE A 351 5.80 -30.64 -30.59
N ALA A 352 5.60 -29.35 -30.34
CA ALA A 352 4.36 -28.63 -30.55
C ALA A 352 4.61 -27.43 -31.46
N LYS A 353 3.55 -26.91 -32.09
CA LYS A 353 3.62 -25.70 -32.92
C LYS A 353 2.81 -24.60 -32.26
N PHE A 354 3.45 -23.45 -32.07
CA PHE A 354 2.83 -22.31 -31.42
C PHE A 354 2.64 -21.18 -32.42
N TRP A 355 1.45 -20.58 -32.44
CA TRP A 355 1.18 -19.33 -33.12
C TRP A 355 1.83 -18.18 -32.37
N VAL A 356 2.76 -17.50 -33.04
CA VAL A 356 3.42 -16.27 -32.59
C VAL A 356 3.35 -15.23 -33.70
N GLU A 357 3.60 -13.97 -33.35
CA GLU A 357 3.74 -12.89 -34.33
C GLU A 357 5.22 -12.74 -34.72
N ASP A 358 5.50 -12.56 -36.01
CA ASP A 358 6.82 -12.11 -36.45
C ASP A 358 7.05 -10.61 -36.17
N GLN A 359 8.26 -10.12 -36.46
CA GLN A 359 8.63 -8.69 -36.32
C GLN A 359 7.71 -7.71 -37.06
N TYR A 360 6.88 -8.18 -38.01
CA TYR A 360 5.93 -7.38 -38.78
C TYR A 360 4.49 -7.53 -38.29
N GLY A 361 4.25 -8.33 -37.24
CA GLY A 361 2.91 -8.65 -36.74
C GLY A 361 2.18 -9.71 -37.56
N ALA A 362 2.88 -10.49 -38.40
CA ALA A 362 2.27 -11.59 -39.13
C ALA A 362 2.29 -12.88 -38.31
N TRP A 363 1.18 -13.61 -38.30
CA TRP A 363 1.08 -14.90 -37.61
C TRP A 363 1.92 -15.98 -38.30
N ILE A 364 2.82 -16.58 -37.54
CA ILE A 364 3.66 -17.71 -37.95
C ILE A 364 3.56 -18.85 -36.94
N GLN A 365 3.91 -20.07 -37.36
CA GLN A 365 4.05 -21.20 -36.44
C GLN A 365 5.51 -21.41 -36.09
N GLU A 366 5.82 -21.31 -34.80
CA GLU A 366 7.12 -21.65 -34.26
C GLU A 366 7.08 -23.08 -33.71
N GLU A 367 7.86 -23.97 -34.33
CA GLU A 367 7.96 -25.37 -33.92
C GLU A 367 8.92 -25.49 -32.73
N SER A 368 8.41 -26.00 -31.61
CA SER A 368 9.08 -25.96 -30.31
C SER A 368 9.10 -27.32 -29.65
N ARG A 369 10.23 -27.68 -29.05
CA ARG A 369 10.46 -28.92 -28.35
C ARG A 369 10.20 -28.74 -26.85
N LEU A 370 9.56 -29.73 -26.23
CA LEU A 370 9.44 -29.80 -24.78
C LEU A 370 10.81 -30.11 -24.17
N LEU A 371 11.41 -29.19 -23.42
CA LEU A 371 12.71 -29.40 -22.77
C LEU A 371 12.63 -29.66 -21.28
N ALA A 372 11.53 -29.30 -20.65
CA ALA A 372 11.29 -29.58 -19.25
C ALA A 372 9.80 -29.63 -18.96
N LYS A 373 9.43 -30.45 -17.98
CA LYS A 373 8.13 -30.43 -17.34
C LYS A 373 8.27 -30.65 -15.83
N ALA A 374 7.32 -30.16 -15.07
CA ALA A 374 7.12 -30.41 -13.65
C ALA A 374 5.61 -30.41 -13.35
N ASP A 375 5.23 -30.57 -12.09
CA ASP A 375 3.83 -30.72 -11.65
C ASP A 375 2.88 -29.59 -12.07
N THR A 376 3.39 -28.41 -12.42
CA THR A 376 2.58 -27.25 -12.80
C THR A 376 2.90 -26.63 -14.15
N VAL A 377 3.93 -27.12 -14.85
CA VAL A 377 4.51 -26.35 -15.95
C VAL A 377 5.17 -27.20 -17.02
N TYR A 378 4.97 -26.78 -18.27
CA TYR A 378 5.70 -27.25 -19.45
C TYR A 378 6.56 -26.15 -20.04
N LEU A 379 7.82 -26.44 -20.36
CA LEU A 379 8.74 -25.49 -21.00
C LEU A 379 9.07 -25.92 -22.42
N TRP A 380 8.64 -25.09 -23.38
CA TRP A 380 8.77 -25.30 -24.80
C TRP A 380 9.76 -24.30 -25.39
N ILE A 381 10.64 -24.77 -26.28
CA ILE A 381 11.61 -23.90 -26.95
C ILE A 381 11.92 -24.41 -28.36
N PRO A 382 12.01 -23.53 -29.38
CA PRO A 382 12.53 -23.87 -30.68
C PRO A 382 13.98 -24.35 -30.61
N ASP A 383 14.33 -25.44 -31.30
CA ASP A 383 15.67 -26.04 -31.23
C ASP A 383 16.80 -25.06 -31.55
N LYS A 384 16.52 -24.00 -32.34
CA LYS A 384 17.49 -22.96 -32.71
C LYS A 384 17.94 -22.06 -31.54
N TYR A 385 17.13 -21.94 -30.49
CA TYR A 385 17.41 -21.13 -29.28
C TYR A 385 17.93 -21.97 -28.10
N PHE A 386 18.14 -23.28 -28.28
CA PHE A 386 18.69 -24.14 -27.24
C PHE A 386 20.11 -24.59 -27.59
N SER A 387 21.00 -24.58 -26.60
CA SER A 387 22.31 -25.21 -26.71
C SER A 387 22.82 -25.67 -25.35
N SER A 388 22.94 -26.98 -25.18
CA SER A 388 23.48 -27.58 -23.95
C SER A 388 24.95 -27.23 -23.69
N SER A 389 25.67 -26.75 -24.72
CA SER A 389 27.07 -26.32 -24.62
C SER A 389 27.24 -24.81 -24.70
N SER A 390 26.17 -24.00 -24.74
CA SER A 390 26.34 -22.54 -24.68
C SER A 390 26.86 -22.12 -23.31
N THR A 391 27.89 -21.28 -23.33
CA THR A 391 28.49 -20.64 -22.15
C THR A 391 28.54 -19.13 -22.28
N ALA A 392 28.17 -18.58 -23.46
CA ALA A 392 27.94 -17.16 -23.61
C ALA A 392 26.60 -16.83 -22.95
N ASN A 393 26.46 -15.60 -22.45
CA ASN A 393 25.26 -15.13 -21.76
C ASN A 393 24.58 -14.00 -22.54
N ASN A 394 24.76 -13.98 -23.87
CA ASN A 394 24.20 -13.00 -24.78
C ASN A 394 24.15 -13.53 -26.22
N ASP A 395 24.12 -14.85 -26.42
CA ASP A 395 24.15 -15.47 -27.75
C ASP A 395 22.78 -15.93 -28.25
N ASN A 396 21.72 -15.46 -27.58
CA ASN A 396 20.32 -15.82 -27.82
C ASN A 396 20.06 -17.32 -27.68
N LYS A 397 20.82 -18.00 -26.81
CA LYS A 397 20.67 -19.42 -26.57
C LYS A 397 20.69 -19.72 -25.09
N VAL A 398 19.73 -20.53 -24.67
CA VAL A 398 19.65 -20.98 -23.29
C VAL A 398 20.11 -22.43 -23.17
N ASN A 399 20.69 -22.74 -22.01
CA ASN A 399 21.14 -24.07 -21.65
C ASN A 399 20.17 -24.75 -20.68
N GLN A 400 20.42 -26.02 -20.38
CA GLN A 400 19.53 -26.81 -19.51
C GLN A 400 19.45 -26.25 -18.08
N SER A 401 20.49 -25.57 -17.58
CA SER A 401 20.47 -24.99 -16.24
C SER A 401 19.52 -23.79 -16.17
N GLN A 402 19.46 -22.94 -17.19
CA GLN A 402 18.47 -21.84 -17.28
C GLN A 402 17.04 -22.37 -17.41
N ILE A 403 16.82 -23.41 -18.22
CA ILE A 403 15.51 -24.08 -18.33
C ILE A 403 15.08 -24.68 -16.98
N ASN A 404 15.99 -25.37 -16.30
CA ASN A 404 15.70 -25.95 -14.98
C ASN A 404 15.43 -24.87 -13.92
N LEU A 405 16.13 -23.74 -13.97
CA LEU A 405 15.87 -22.60 -13.08
C LEU A 405 14.41 -22.13 -13.17
N LEU A 406 13.92 -21.86 -14.37
CA LEU A 406 12.53 -21.40 -14.55
C LEU A 406 11.53 -22.46 -14.10
N LYS A 407 11.74 -23.73 -14.50
CA LYS A 407 10.93 -24.86 -14.06
C LYS A 407 10.83 -24.94 -12.54
N GLU A 408 11.98 -24.91 -11.85
CA GLU A 408 12.05 -25.05 -10.40
C GLU A 408 11.45 -23.84 -9.67
N LYS A 409 11.70 -22.62 -10.16
CA LYS A 409 11.15 -21.40 -9.56
C LYS A 409 9.64 -21.29 -9.74
N PHE A 410 9.12 -21.70 -10.90
CA PHE A 410 7.68 -21.67 -11.13
C PHE A 410 6.95 -22.75 -10.33
N ASN A 411 7.45 -23.99 -10.39
CA ASN A 411 6.84 -25.16 -9.74
C ASN A 411 6.93 -25.12 -8.20
N GLY A 412 8.11 -24.77 -7.67
CA GLY A 412 8.43 -24.94 -6.25
C GLY A 412 8.36 -26.40 -5.79
N ALA A 413 8.30 -26.62 -4.48
CA ALA A 413 8.20 -27.94 -3.87
C ALA A 413 6.77 -28.50 -3.79
N SER A 414 5.76 -27.62 -3.81
CA SER A 414 4.34 -27.99 -3.80
C SER A 414 3.56 -27.01 -4.68
N PRO A 415 2.73 -27.50 -5.60
CA PRO A 415 2.01 -26.67 -6.56
C PRO A 415 0.86 -25.85 -5.94
N TYR A 416 0.42 -26.20 -4.72
CA TYR A 416 -0.76 -25.61 -4.07
C TYR A 416 -0.50 -25.03 -2.68
N THR A 417 0.54 -25.49 -1.98
CA THR A 417 0.76 -25.19 -0.55
C THR A 417 2.21 -24.81 -0.25
N GLY A 418 3.01 -24.57 -1.30
CA GLY A 418 4.44 -24.29 -1.18
C GLY A 418 4.74 -22.83 -0.79
N THR A 419 5.83 -22.64 -0.06
CA THR A 419 6.37 -21.32 0.32
C THR A 419 7.48 -20.84 -0.62
N GLU A 420 7.75 -21.56 -1.72
CA GLU A 420 8.95 -21.37 -2.55
C GLU A 420 8.69 -21.32 -4.06
N GLY A 421 7.48 -21.69 -4.53
CA GLY A 421 7.13 -21.69 -5.96
C GLY A 421 6.27 -20.50 -6.35
N ILE A 422 6.56 -19.86 -7.49
CA ILE A 422 5.81 -18.71 -8.00
C ILE A 422 4.32 -19.02 -8.06
N ARG A 423 3.94 -20.17 -8.62
CA ARG A 423 2.52 -20.53 -8.79
C ARG A 423 1.78 -20.51 -7.46
N ALA A 424 2.27 -21.26 -6.47
CA ALA A 424 1.65 -21.33 -5.15
C ALA A 424 1.64 -19.97 -4.43
N LEU A 425 2.76 -19.24 -4.47
CA LEU A 425 2.92 -17.98 -3.74
C LEU A 425 2.03 -16.86 -4.30
N VAL A 426 1.97 -16.71 -5.62
CA VAL A 426 1.15 -15.70 -6.29
C VAL A 426 -0.32 -16.08 -6.17
N SER A 427 -0.67 -17.36 -6.38
CA SER A 427 -2.05 -17.81 -6.24
C SER A 427 -2.61 -17.67 -4.84
N ASN A 428 -1.77 -17.88 -3.83
CA ASN A 428 -2.17 -17.69 -2.44
C ASN A 428 -2.63 -16.25 -2.15
N ILE A 429 -2.08 -15.25 -2.85
CA ILE A 429 -2.51 -13.84 -2.76
C ILE A 429 -3.68 -13.55 -3.70
N PHE A 430 -3.56 -13.89 -4.97
CA PHE A 430 -4.41 -13.34 -6.02
C PHE A 430 -5.56 -14.28 -6.46
N GLY A 431 -5.52 -15.56 -6.06
CA GLY A 431 -6.43 -16.59 -6.54
C GLY A 431 -5.83 -17.42 -7.68
N MET A 432 -6.66 -18.17 -8.39
CA MET A 432 -6.20 -19.07 -9.45
C MET A 432 -6.46 -18.49 -10.85
N GLU A 433 -5.64 -18.92 -11.80
CA GLU A 433 -5.90 -18.94 -13.24
C GLU A 433 -7.14 -19.79 -13.56
N ASP A 434 -7.66 -19.70 -14.79
CA ASP A 434 -8.86 -20.44 -15.17
C ASP A 434 -8.61 -21.96 -15.16
N GLY A 435 -9.44 -22.69 -14.42
CA GLY A 435 -9.34 -24.16 -14.29
C GLY A 435 -8.15 -24.68 -13.49
N GLY A 436 -7.36 -23.80 -12.86
CA GLY A 436 -6.17 -24.14 -12.09
C GLY A 436 -6.45 -24.63 -10.65
N GLU A 437 -7.70 -24.58 -10.18
CA GLU A 437 -8.09 -25.05 -8.85
C GLU A 437 -7.86 -26.56 -8.68
N LEU A 438 -7.81 -27.08 -7.45
CA LEU A 438 -7.59 -28.52 -7.21
C LEU A 438 -8.60 -29.42 -7.95
N ASP A 439 -9.86 -29.00 -7.99
CA ASP A 439 -10.95 -29.64 -8.74
C ASP A 439 -11.25 -28.96 -10.08
N GLY A 440 -10.43 -27.98 -10.47
CA GLY A 440 -10.55 -27.21 -11.70
C GLY A 440 -10.45 -28.07 -12.97
N ASN A 441 -10.99 -27.57 -14.07
CA ASN A 441 -11.10 -28.33 -15.32
C ASN A 441 -9.88 -28.22 -16.24
N GLY A 442 -8.82 -27.49 -15.86
CA GLY A 442 -7.67 -27.26 -16.74
C GLY A 442 -8.00 -26.36 -17.94
N GLY A 443 -8.90 -25.38 -17.76
CA GLY A 443 -9.10 -24.33 -18.75
C GLY A 443 -9.58 -24.81 -20.11
N ILE A 444 -8.96 -24.28 -21.17
CA ILE A 444 -9.36 -24.51 -22.57
C ILE A 444 -8.83 -25.82 -23.16
N ASP A 445 -7.78 -26.41 -22.59
CA ASP A 445 -7.12 -27.62 -23.08
C ASP A 445 -7.28 -28.84 -22.17
N ALA A 446 -8.05 -28.72 -21.09
CA ALA A 446 -8.24 -29.73 -20.05
C ALA A 446 -6.93 -30.15 -19.34
N ASP A 447 -5.89 -29.31 -19.37
CA ASP A 447 -4.62 -29.56 -18.69
C ASP A 447 -4.36 -28.45 -17.66
N GLN A 448 -4.10 -28.84 -16.41
CA GLN A 448 -3.81 -27.87 -15.37
C GLN A 448 -2.35 -27.37 -15.38
N HIS A 449 -1.51 -27.88 -16.29
CA HIS A 449 -0.14 -27.42 -16.46
C HIS A 449 -0.09 -26.17 -17.33
N ILE A 450 0.64 -25.16 -16.85
CA ILE A 450 0.85 -23.92 -17.61
C ILE A 450 1.98 -24.13 -18.63
N SER A 451 1.74 -23.74 -19.88
CA SER A 451 2.78 -23.78 -20.90
C SER A 451 3.60 -22.48 -20.92
N ILE A 452 4.93 -22.61 -20.97
CA ILE A 452 5.85 -21.49 -21.17
C ILE A 452 6.56 -21.68 -22.50
N LEU A 453 6.36 -20.76 -23.44
CA LEU A 453 7.09 -20.73 -24.70
C LEU A 453 8.28 -19.77 -24.60
N LEU A 454 9.48 -20.29 -24.80
CA LEU A 454 10.71 -19.51 -24.86
C LEU A 454 11.10 -19.29 -26.32
N TYR A 455 11.10 -18.04 -26.77
CA TYR A 455 11.56 -17.66 -28.11
C TYR A 455 12.09 -16.23 -28.13
N ASP A 456 12.62 -15.78 -29.27
CA ASP A 456 13.08 -14.41 -29.47
C ASP A 456 11.86 -13.52 -29.75
N ILE A 457 11.38 -12.83 -28.72
CA ILE A 457 10.16 -12.02 -28.81
C ILE A 457 10.45 -10.86 -29.77
N ASP A 458 9.49 -10.56 -30.65
CA ASP A 458 9.62 -9.56 -31.72
C ASP A 458 10.73 -9.85 -32.76
N TYR A 459 11.47 -10.96 -32.64
CA TYR A 459 12.59 -11.34 -33.51
C TYR A 459 13.65 -10.24 -33.64
N ASP A 460 13.94 -9.55 -32.54
CA ASP A 460 14.74 -8.33 -32.49
C ASP A 460 16.13 -8.53 -31.86
N TYR A 461 16.53 -9.78 -31.57
CA TYR A 461 17.80 -10.09 -30.95
C TYR A 461 18.98 -9.37 -31.58
N GLU A 462 19.68 -8.62 -30.73
CA GLU A 462 21.01 -8.10 -30.94
C GLU A 462 21.84 -8.33 -29.67
N SER A 463 23.08 -8.79 -29.81
CA SER A 463 23.95 -9.11 -28.66
C SER A 463 24.18 -7.96 -27.67
N SER A 464 23.93 -6.71 -28.09
CA SER A 464 24.02 -5.50 -27.27
C SER A 464 22.68 -5.01 -26.71
N LEU A 465 21.57 -5.72 -26.97
CA LEU A 465 20.24 -5.37 -26.49
C LEU A 465 20.17 -5.60 -24.97
N THR A 466 19.73 -4.59 -24.22
CA THR A 466 19.68 -4.61 -22.75
C THR A 466 18.31 -4.19 -22.20
N GLY A 467 17.28 -4.17 -23.03
CA GLY A 467 15.90 -3.83 -22.65
C GLY A 467 14.95 -4.06 -23.82
N GLY A 468 13.69 -4.35 -23.52
CA GLY A 468 12.69 -4.84 -24.46
C GLY A 468 11.55 -5.53 -23.74
N VAL A 469 10.77 -6.33 -24.49
CA VAL A 469 9.73 -7.20 -23.93
C VAL A 469 10.39 -8.45 -23.36
N LEU A 470 10.28 -8.67 -22.04
CA LEU A 470 10.86 -9.85 -21.40
C LEU A 470 9.94 -11.06 -21.49
N GLY A 471 8.65 -10.79 -21.43
CA GLY A 471 7.61 -11.79 -21.50
C GLY A 471 6.26 -11.11 -21.66
N TYR A 472 5.25 -11.93 -21.92
CA TYR A 472 3.86 -11.49 -21.88
C TYR A 472 2.92 -12.69 -21.69
N PHE A 473 1.86 -12.46 -20.94
CA PHE A 473 0.63 -13.23 -20.98
C PHE A 473 -0.31 -12.63 -22.04
N TRP A 474 -0.99 -13.48 -22.83
CA TRP A 474 -2.04 -13.01 -23.72
C TRP A 474 -3.28 -13.90 -23.65
N ALA A 475 -4.35 -13.34 -23.09
CA ALA A 475 -5.65 -14.00 -22.93
C ALA A 475 -6.26 -14.58 -24.20
N LYS A 476 -5.78 -14.20 -25.41
CA LYS A 476 -6.23 -14.81 -26.68
C LYS A 476 -6.04 -16.33 -26.68
N ASP A 477 -5.00 -16.82 -25.99
CA ASP A 477 -4.61 -18.23 -26.01
C ASP A 477 -5.56 -19.11 -25.20
N GLU A 478 -6.37 -18.50 -24.32
CA GLU A 478 -7.42 -19.21 -23.57
C GLU A 478 -8.76 -19.30 -24.32
N TYR A 479 -8.81 -18.92 -25.61
CA TYR A 479 -9.97 -19.09 -26.48
C TYR A 479 -9.66 -20.07 -27.60
N SER A 480 -10.68 -20.57 -28.32
CA SER A 480 -10.39 -21.41 -29.49
C SER A 480 -9.78 -20.60 -30.63
N ASP A 481 -8.92 -21.23 -31.44
CA ASP A 481 -8.31 -20.61 -32.61
C ASP A 481 -9.37 -20.22 -33.64
N GLU A 482 -10.43 -21.02 -33.77
CA GLU A 482 -11.60 -20.69 -34.60
C GLU A 482 -12.25 -19.36 -34.16
N GLN A 483 -12.42 -19.16 -32.85
CA GLN A 483 -12.97 -17.91 -32.32
C GLN A 483 -12.04 -16.73 -32.58
N MET A 484 -10.73 -16.90 -32.36
CA MET A 484 -9.75 -15.82 -32.50
C MET A 484 -9.51 -15.40 -33.96
N GLN A 485 -9.65 -16.34 -34.91
CA GLN A 485 -9.55 -16.02 -36.34
C GLN A 485 -10.60 -15.01 -36.80
N ALA A 486 -11.78 -14.96 -36.17
CA ALA A 486 -12.81 -13.96 -36.47
C ALA A 486 -12.35 -12.51 -36.19
N TYR A 487 -11.32 -12.36 -35.37
CA TYR A 487 -10.71 -11.08 -34.99
C TYR A 487 -9.35 -10.85 -35.64
N GLY A 488 -8.95 -11.70 -36.59
CA GLY A 488 -7.63 -11.64 -37.23
C GLY A 488 -6.48 -12.07 -36.32
N LEU A 489 -6.78 -12.79 -35.23
CA LEU A 489 -5.82 -13.31 -34.29
C LEU A 489 -5.71 -14.83 -34.40
N ARG A 490 -4.70 -15.40 -33.74
CA ARG A 490 -4.51 -16.85 -33.60
C ARG A 490 -4.37 -17.24 -32.14
N SER A 491 -4.95 -18.37 -31.77
CA SER A 491 -4.87 -18.92 -30.42
C SER A 491 -3.99 -20.17 -30.41
N ASN A 492 -3.24 -20.34 -29.32
CA ASN A 492 -2.58 -21.60 -28.99
C ASN A 492 -3.45 -22.57 -28.19
N GLU A 493 -4.66 -22.14 -27.80
CA GLU A 493 -5.67 -22.92 -27.08
C GLU A 493 -5.08 -23.56 -25.82
N ARG A 494 -4.40 -22.77 -24.98
CA ARG A 494 -3.75 -23.17 -23.72
C ARG A 494 -3.60 -22.01 -22.74
N GLU A 495 -3.59 -22.30 -21.46
CA GLU A 495 -3.07 -21.41 -20.43
C GLU A 495 -1.54 -21.29 -20.56
N MET A 496 -1.07 -20.16 -21.09
CA MET A 496 0.36 -19.98 -21.39
C MET A 496 0.87 -18.55 -21.27
N PHE A 497 2.19 -18.42 -21.10
CA PHE A 497 2.92 -17.17 -21.31
C PHE A 497 4.15 -17.38 -22.19
N TYR A 498 4.67 -16.27 -22.68
CA TYR A 498 5.81 -16.21 -23.58
C TYR A 498 6.96 -15.51 -22.87
N LEU A 499 8.18 -16.02 -23.02
CA LEU A 499 9.39 -15.41 -22.47
C LEU A 499 10.46 -15.27 -23.54
N ASP A 500 11.22 -14.18 -23.43
CA ASP A 500 12.30 -13.88 -24.34
C ASP A 500 13.58 -14.67 -24.02
N VAL A 501 14.11 -15.38 -25.01
CA VAL A 501 15.32 -16.21 -24.84
C VAL A 501 16.59 -15.38 -24.63
N HIS A 502 16.72 -14.21 -25.24
CA HIS A 502 17.89 -13.34 -25.07
C HIS A 502 17.93 -12.76 -23.65
N PHE A 503 16.79 -12.29 -23.12
CA PHE A 503 16.74 -11.77 -21.76
C PHE A 503 16.84 -12.87 -20.69
N LEU A 504 16.36 -14.09 -20.95
CA LEU A 504 16.64 -15.23 -20.08
C LEU A 504 18.12 -15.57 -20.08
N ASP A 505 18.77 -15.51 -21.24
CA ASP A 505 20.19 -15.79 -21.37
C ASP A 505 21.03 -14.76 -20.57
N LEU A 506 20.70 -13.48 -20.75
CA LEU A 506 21.43 -12.36 -20.18
C LEU A 506 21.11 -12.11 -18.70
N PHE A 507 19.84 -12.25 -18.29
CA PHE A 507 19.35 -11.90 -16.96
C PHE A 507 18.38 -12.94 -16.34
N PRO A 508 18.85 -14.16 -16.02
CA PRO A 508 17.96 -15.25 -15.61
C PRO A 508 17.05 -14.95 -14.40
N MET A 509 17.56 -14.25 -13.38
CA MET A 509 16.76 -13.92 -12.19
C MET A 509 15.74 -12.80 -12.42
N ILE A 510 15.96 -11.96 -13.42
CA ILE A 510 14.97 -10.96 -13.85
C ILE A 510 13.85 -11.67 -14.60
N MET A 511 14.17 -12.71 -15.37
CA MET A 511 13.17 -13.57 -16.00
C MET A 511 12.31 -14.33 -14.97
N VAL A 512 12.88 -14.69 -13.81
CA VAL A 512 12.11 -15.24 -12.68
C VAL A 512 11.12 -14.22 -12.11
N SER A 513 11.51 -12.94 -12.02
CA SER A 513 10.58 -11.84 -11.65
C SER A 513 9.48 -11.69 -12.70
N CYS A 514 9.83 -11.63 -13.99
CA CYS A 514 8.88 -11.56 -15.10
C CYS A 514 7.88 -12.72 -15.08
N LEU A 515 8.29 -13.95 -14.78
CA LEU A 515 7.36 -15.07 -14.63
C LEU A 515 6.26 -14.83 -13.59
N SER A 516 6.60 -14.22 -12.45
CA SER A 516 5.60 -13.89 -11.43
C SER A 516 4.67 -12.76 -11.86
N HIS A 517 5.18 -11.83 -12.67
CA HIS A 517 4.43 -10.76 -13.28
C HIS A 517 3.37 -11.30 -14.27
N GLU A 518 3.78 -12.13 -15.23
CA GLU A 518 2.88 -12.70 -16.23
C GLU A 518 1.84 -13.63 -15.63
N TYR A 519 2.22 -14.39 -14.59
CA TYR A 519 1.26 -15.23 -13.91
C TYR A 519 0.20 -14.43 -13.14
N GLN A 520 0.58 -13.27 -12.58
CA GLN A 520 -0.41 -12.36 -11.99
C GLN A 520 -1.41 -11.90 -13.05
N HIS A 521 -0.98 -11.55 -14.26
CA HIS A 521 -1.91 -11.16 -15.33
C HIS A 521 -2.90 -12.26 -15.71
N MET A 522 -2.47 -13.52 -15.78
CA MET A 522 -3.36 -14.66 -16.05
C MET A 522 -4.41 -14.84 -14.93
N ILE A 523 -3.99 -14.76 -13.66
CA ILE A 523 -4.95 -14.78 -12.54
C ILE A 523 -5.87 -13.55 -12.61
N HIS A 524 -5.35 -12.37 -12.96
CA HIS A 524 -6.14 -11.16 -13.12
C HIS A 524 -7.23 -11.33 -14.17
N PHE A 525 -6.88 -11.93 -15.31
CA PHE A 525 -7.82 -12.26 -16.37
C PHE A 525 -8.93 -13.18 -15.84
N ASN A 526 -8.60 -14.27 -15.14
CA ASN A 526 -9.64 -15.11 -14.56
C ASN A 526 -10.53 -14.36 -13.55
N GLN A 527 -9.92 -13.69 -12.57
CA GLN A 527 -10.64 -13.05 -11.48
C GLN A 527 -11.49 -11.85 -11.95
N LYS A 528 -10.91 -10.93 -12.73
CA LYS A 528 -11.62 -9.71 -13.15
C LYS A 528 -12.44 -9.94 -14.40
N TRP A 529 -11.89 -10.59 -15.43
CA TRP A 529 -12.55 -10.71 -16.72
C TRP A 529 -13.55 -11.88 -16.79
N LEU A 530 -13.15 -13.09 -16.38
CA LEU A 530 -14.01 -14.28 -16.53
C LEU A 530 -15.08 -14.34 -15.44
N ILE A 531 -14.65 -14.36 -14.18
CA ILE A 531 -15.54 -14.55 -13.03
C ILE A 531 -16.46 -13.33 -12.84
N ARG A 532 -15.89 -12.13 -12.89
CA ARG A 532 -16.61 -10.86 -12.59
C ARG A 532 -16.98 -10.08 -13.85
N GLY A 533 -16.19 -10.26 -14.90
CA GLY A 533 -16.04 -9.40 -16.08
C GLY A 533 -16.44 -7.97 -15.90
N VAL A 534 -15.55 -7.41 -15.12
CA VAL A 534 -15.18 -6.02 -15.19
C VAL A 534 -13.80 -5.98 -15.83
N ASP A 535 -13.51 -4.87 -16.50
CA ASP A 535 -12.20 -4.63 -17.08
C ASP A 535 -11.44 -3.66 -16.18
N SER A 536 -10.19 -3.97 -15.86
CA SER A 536 -9.37 -3.15 -14.98
C SER A 536 -8.62 -2.10 -15.78
N PRO A 537 -8.45 -0.87 -15.28
CA PRO A 537 -7.54 0.07 -15.92
C PRO A 537 -6.10 -0.47 -15.87
N VAL A 538 -5.33 -0.25 -16.93
CA VAL A 538 -4.00 -0.87 -17.11
C VAL A 538 -3.08 -0.62 -15.91
N TRP A 539 -2.98 0.63 -15.42
CA TRP A 539 -2.16 0.97 -14.25
C TRP A 539 -2.44 0.07 -13.03
N PHE A 540 -3.69 -0.34 -12.84
CA PHE A 540 -4.12 -1.15 -11.70
C PHE A 540 -3.69 -2.61 -11.87
N ASN A 541 -3.84 -3.18 -13.07
CA ASN A 541 -3.37 -4.53 -13.37
C ASN A 541 -1.84 -4.60 -13.22
N GLU A 542 -1.13 -3.65 -13.81
CA GLU A 542 0.33 -3.57 -13.78
C GLU A 542 0.88 -3.34 -12.37
N MET A 543 0.20 -2.51 -11.58
CA MET A 543 0.51 -2.36 -10.16
C MET A 543 0.37 -3.68 -9.41
N CYS A 544 -0.69 -4.46 -9.66
CA CYS A 544 -0.85 -5.78 -9.04
C CYS A 544 0.28 -6.74 -9.45
N SER A 545 0.64 -6.80 -10.73
CA SER A 545 1.75 -7.64 -11.23
C SER A 545 3.09 -7.28 -10.60
N MET A 546 3.47 -5.99 -10.60
CA MET A 546 4.75 -5.57 -10.01
C MET A 546 4.78 -5.73 -8.49
N VAL A 547 3.63 -5.67 -7.81
CA VAL A 547 3.55 -5.96 -6.37
C VAL A 547 3.60 -7.47 -6.11
N ALA A 548 3.11 -8.32 -7.02
CA ALA A 548 3.31 -9.76 -6.95
C ALA A 548 4.82 -10.10 -6.95
N GLU A 549 5.58 -9.48 -7.86
CA GLU A 549 7.05 -9.61 -7.88
C GLU A 549 7.68 -9.22 -6.52
N ASP A 550 7.23 -8.12 -5.90
CA ASP A 550 7.77 -7.63 -4.62
C ASP A 550 7.42 -8.60 -3.46
N PHE A 551 6.19 -9.12 -3.41
CA PHE A 551 5.75 -10.06 -2.36
C PHE A 551 6.52 -11.37 -2.37
N ILE A 552 6.77 -11.92 -3.56
CA ILE A 552 7.36 -13.25 -3.68
C ILE A 552 8.88 -13.23 -3.84
N GLY A 553 9.46 -12.05 -4.12
CA GLY A 553 10.87 -11.88 -4.47
C GLY A 553 11.84 -12.55 -3.52
N ASN A 554 11.66 -12.35 -2.22
CA ASN A 554 12.51 -12.97 -1.19
C ASN A 554 12.36 -14.49 -1.16
N SER A 555 11.12 -15.00 -1.23
CA SER A 555 10.82 -16.42 -1.18
C SER A 555 11.38 -17.20 -2.37
N VAL A 556 11.40 -16.58 -3.55
CA VAL A 556 11.96 -17.19 -4.77
C VAL A 556 13.39 -16.76 -5.06
N GLY A 557 14.02 -15.98 -4.17
CA GLY A 557 15.44 -15.58 -4.26
C GLY A 557 15.77 -14.58 -5.35
N ILE A 558 14.82 -13.73 -5.78
CA ILE A 558 15.06 -12.61 -6.69
C ILE A 558 15.98 -11.59 -5.98
N PRO A 559 17.15 -11.25 -6.55
CA PRO A 559 18.04 -10.25 -5.98
C PRO A 559 17.46 -8.84 -6.16
N GLU A 560 18.01 -7.86 -5.44
CA GLU A 560 17.51 -6.48 -5.49
C GLU A 560 17.56 -5.87 -6.90
N ASP A 561 18.58 -6.19 -7.69
CA ASP A 561 18.76 -5.74 -9.08
C ASP A 561 17.89 -6.51 -10.09
N GLY A 562 17.17 -7.55 -9.66
CA GLY A 562 16.08 -8.16 -10.40
C GLY A 562 14.70 -7.91 -9.79
N SER A 563 14.62 -7.10 -8.75
CA SER A 563 13.36 -6.74 -8.10
C SER A 563 12.67 -5.58 -8.83
N PRO A 564 11.36 -5.39 -8.64
CA PRO A 564 10.64 -4.25 -9.21
C PRO A 564 11.16 -2.90 -8.69
N ARG A 565 11.94 -2.88 -7.59
CA ARG A 565 12.61 -1.66 -7.07
C ARG A 565 13.62 -1.05 -8.03
N THR A 566 14.09 -1.78 -9.04
CA THR A 566 14.88 -1.24 -10.15
C THR A 566 14.18 -0.10 -10.91
N ARG A 567 12.85 0.04 -10.75
CA ARG A 567 12.05 1.13 -11.32
C ARG A 567 12.09 2.43 -10.49
N ILE A 568 12.57 2.41 -9.24
CA ILE A 568 12.62 3.59 -8.37
C ILE A 568 13.51 4.72 -8.94
N PRO A 569 14.67 4.47 -9.55
CA PRO A 569 15.41 5.51 -10.29
C PRO A 569 14.59 6.23 -11.36
N MET A 570 13.77 5.50 -12.13
CA MET A 570 12.87 6.06 -13.14
C MET A 570 11.77 6.90 -12.48
N PHE A 571 11.18 6.38 -11.40
CA PHE A 571 10.19 7.09 -10.60
C PHE A 571 10.76 8.41 -10.05
N ASN A 572 11.89 8.37 -9.37
CA ASN A 572 12.55 9.55 -8.80
C ASN A 572 12.79 10.64 -9.84
N ARG A 573 13.16 10.25 -11.06
CA ARG A 573 13.40 11.17 -12.16
C ARG A 573 12.10 11.72 -12.78
N PHE A 574 11.03 10.94 -12.84
CA PHE A 574 9.87 11.24 -13.69
C PHE A 574 8.49 11.15 -13.02
N TYR A 575 8.40 11.00 -11.70
CA TYR A 575 7.12 10.93 -10.97
C TYR A 575 6.21 12.14 -11.25
N HIS A 576 6.79 13.30 -11.56
CA HIS A 576 6.06 14.52 -11.88
C HIS A 576 5.47 14.52 -13.31
N GLN A 577 5.84 13.54 -14.14
CA GLN A 577 5.42 13.39 -15.54
C GLN A 577 4.41 12.26 -15.74
N SER A 578 4.25 11.36 -14.76
CA SER A 578 3.21 10.32 -14.75
C SER A 578 2.60 10.23 -13.35
N GLY A 579 1.30 10.53 -13.23
CA GLY A 579 0.58 10.28 -11.99
C GLY A 579 0.32 8.78 -11.76
N VAL A 580 -0.29 8.44 -10.61
CA VAL A 580 -0.47 7.02 -10.22
C VAL A 580 -1.56 6.30 -11.02
N VAL A 581 -2.50 7.05 -11.61
CA VAL A 581 -3.55 6.48 -12.49
C VAL A 581 -3.28 6.73 -13.97
N ASP A 582 -2.15 7.35 -14.30
CA ASP A 582 -1.77 7.67 -15.68
C ASP A 582 -1.13 6.46 -16.36
N TRP A 583 -1.63 6.11 -17.54
CA TRP A 583 -0.97 5.16 -18.45
C TRP A 583 -0.52 5.88 -19.72
N LEU A 584 0.79 6.12 -19.83
CA LEU A 584 1.41 6.83 -20.95
C LEU A 584 1.75 5.87 -22.08
N SER A 585 1.88 6.41 -23.30
CA SER A 585 2.19 5.63 -24.50
C SER A 585 3.64 5.77 -24.95
N GLY A 586 4.12 4.82 -25.76
CA GLY A 586 5.46 4.86 -26.33
C GLY A 586 6.55 4.74 -25.27
N SER A 587 7.69 5.41 -25.45
CA SER A 587 8.80 5.34 -24.48
C SER A 587 8.45 5.84 -23.08
N ASP A 588 7.39 6.65 -22.96
CA ASP A 588 6.96 7.22 -21.69
C ASP A 588 6.16 6.24 -20.83
N VAL A 589 5.76 5.07 -21.36
CA VAL A 589 5.06 4.02 -20.59
C VAL A 589 5.89 3.56 -19.38
N LEU A 590 7.22 3.56 -19.48
CA LEU A 590 8.11 3.19 -18.39
C LEU A 590 7.96 4.09 -17.16
N LYS A 591 7.53 5.35 -17.36
CA LYS A 591 7.21 6.28 -16.28
C LYS A 591 5.93 5.82 -15.55
N SER A 592 4.95 5.30 -16.28
CA SER A 592 3.71 4.75 -15.73
C SER A 592 3.95 3.48 -14.92
N TYR A 593 4.80 2.56 -15.40
CA TYR A 593 5.23 1.41 -14.60
C TYR A 593 5.91 1.85 -13.30
N ALA A 594 6.84 2.81 -13.39
CA ALA A 594 7.55 3.30 -12.22
C ALA A 594 6.62 3.96 -11.19
N SER A 595 5.66 4.78 -11.64
CA SER A 595 4.65 5.39 -10.76
C SER A 595 3.68 4.37 -10.17
N SER A 596 3.23 3.41 -10.96
CA SER A 596 2.29 2.37 -10.52
C SER A 596 2.94 1.44 -9.51
N TYR A 597 4.19 1.01 -9.74
CA TYR A 597 4.94 0.21 -8.76
C TYR A 597 5.15 0.97 -7.46
N ALA A 598 5.63 2.22 -7.52
CA ALA A 598 5.88 2.99 -6.31
C ALA A 598 4.59 3.19 -5.49
N PHE A 599 3.44 3.39 -6.13
CA PHE A 599 2.17 3.45 -5.42
C PHE A 599 1.72 2.10 -4.85
N GLY A 600 1.84 1.01 -5.62
CA GLY A 600 1.53 -0.34 -5.15
C GLY A 600 2.39 -0.79 -3.98
N ALA A 601 3.69 -0.51 -4.03
CA ALA A 601 4.65 -0.77 -2.95
C ALA A 601 4.26 -0.01 -1.66
N PHE A 602 3.78 1.23 -1.79
CA PHE A 602 3.23 2.01 -0.69
C PHE A 602 1.95 1.39 -0.12
N LEU A 603 1.00 0.99 -0.97
CA LEU A 603 -0.25 0.35 -0.54
C LEU A 603 0.01 -0.94 0.25
N ALA A 604 0.85 -1.82 -0.31
CA ALA A 604 1.19 -3.10 0.31
C ALA A 604 1.73 -2.91 1.73
N ARG A 605 2.64 -1.94 1.91
CA ARG A 605 3.35 -1.71 3.18
C ARG A 605 2.52 -0.95 4.22
N ASN A 606 1.47 -0.24 3.84
CA ASN A 606 0.74 0.65 4.76
C ASN A 606 -0.73 0.26 5.01
N PHE A 607 -1.35 -0.60 4.19
CA PHE A 607 -2.81 -0.83 4.23
C PHE A 607 -3.25 -2.29 4.27
N GLY A 608 -2.35 -3.24 4.53
CA GLY A 608 -2.73 -4.64 4.80
C GLY A 608 -2.03 -5.72 3.97
N GLY A 609 -0.99 -5.38 3.22
CA GLY A 609 -0.16 -6.38 2.56
C GLY A 609 -0.92 -7.26 1.58
N ALA A 610 -0.66 -8.57 1.62
CA ALA A 610 -1.26 -9.54 0.71
C ALA A 610 -2.80 -9.58 0.80
N GLU A 611 -3.39 -9.39 1.99
CA GLU A 611 -4.85 -9.39 2.15
C GLU A 611 -5.52 -8.24 1.37
N LEU A 612 -4.89 -7.07 1.36
CA LEU A 612 -5.37 -5.93 0.58
C LEU A 612 -5.42 -6.25 -0.91
N PHE A 613 -4.34 -6.82 -1.44
CA PHE A 613 -4.22 -7.14 -2.87
C PHE A 613 -5.15 -8.29 -3.28
N ASN A 614 -5.37 -9.27 -2.40
CA ASN A 614 -6.42 -10.26 -2.60
C ASN A 614 -7.78 -9.59 -2.73
N ASP A 615 -8.17 -8.78 -1.73
CA ASP A 615 -9.49 -8.14 -1.70
C ASP A 615 -9.71 -7.27 -2.94
N MET A 616 -8.71 -6.48 -3.33
CA MET A 616 -8.76 -5.66 -4.54
C MET A 616 -9.04 -6.50 -5.79
N LEU A 617 -8.44 -7.70 -5.89
CA LEU A 617 -8.59 -8.54 -7.06
C LEU A 617 -9.92 -9.29 -7.09
N ILE A 618 -10.40 -9.76 -5.93
CA ILE A 618 -11.64 -10.54 -5.82
C ILE A 618 -12.93 -9.69 -5.81
N ARG A 619 -12.83 -8.41 -6.14
CA ARG A 619 -13.94 -7.46 -6.18
C ARG A 619 -14.43 -7.13 -7.58
N SER A 620 -15.69 -6.73 -7.71
CA SER A 620 -16.24 -6.21 -8.97
C SER A 620 -15.84 -4.76 -9.23
N GLU A 621 -15.44 -4.00 -8.20
CA GLU A 621 -14.83 -2.69 -8.40
C GLU A 621 -13.43 -2.82 -9.03
N VAL A 622 -12.96 -1.78 -9.71
CA VAL A 622 -11.63 -1.72 -10.35
C VAL A 622 -10.96 -0.37 -10.09
N GLY A 623 -9.65 -0.27 -10.29
CA GLY A 623 -8.92 0.98 -10.17
C GLY A 623 -9.04 1.63 -8.78
N THR A 624 -9.32 2.94 -8.74
CA THR A 624 -9.42 3.72 -7.51
C THR A 624 -10.53 3.25 -6.57
N ASP A 625 -11.63 2.73 -7.13
CA ASP A 625 -12.78 2.24 -6.37
C ASP A 625 -12.47 0.92 -5.67
N ALA A 626 -11.73 0.02 -6.33
CA ALA A 626 -11.22 -1.20 -5.71
C ALA A 626 -10.26 -0.87 -4.56
N VAL A 627 -9.28 0.00 -4.79
CA VAL A 627 -8.33 0.45 -3.75
C VAL A 627 -9.09 1.01 -2.54
N THR A 628 -10.00 1.97 -2.77
CA THR A 628 -10.77 2.61 -1.70
C THR A 628 -11.58 1.60 -0.90
N SER A 629 -12.27 0.69 -1.59
CA SER A 629 -13.18 -0.24 -0.93
C SER A 629 -12.43 -1.32 -0.13
N SER A 630 -11.27 -1.76 -0.62
CA SER A 630 -10.42 -2.74 0.07
C SER A 630 -9.71 -2.13 1.27
N VAL A 631 -9.15 -0.93 1.13
CA VAL A 631 -8.55 -0.18 2.24
C VAL A 631 -9.59 0.14 3.34
N LYS A 632 -10.85 0.37 2.96
CA LYS A 632 -11.96 0.53 3.92
C LYS A 632 -12.32 -0.75 4.65
N LYS A 633 -12.37 -1.88 3.93
CA LYS A 633 -12.63 -3.19 4.54
C LYS A 633 -11.61 -3.54 5.61
N LEU A 634 -10.35 -3.14 5.41
CA LEU A 634 -9.24 -3.43 6.33
C LEU A 634 -9.10 -2.43 7.49
N GLY A 635 -10.07 -1.54 7.68
CA GLY A 635 -10.22 -0.78 8.93
C GLY A 635 -9.83 0.69 8.86
N THR A 636 -9.63 1.26 7.67
CA THR A 636 -9.50 2.72 7.50
C THR A 636 -10.80 3.32 6.95
N ALA A 637 -11.03 4.62 7.13
CA ALA A 637 -12.16 5.32 6.49
C ALA A 637 -11.72 6.08 5.22
N ASP A 638 -10.47 5.90 4.79
CA ASP A 638 -9.82 6.75 3.80
C ASP A 638 -10.49 6.67 2.42
N SER A 639 -10.64 7.82 1.77
CA SER A 639 -10.91 7.89 0.33
C SER A 639 -9.62 7.68 -0.47
N PHE A 640 -9.73 7.46 -1.79
CA PHE A 640 -8.55 7.43 -2.66
C PHE A 640 -7.71 8.70 -2.56
N ASP A 641 -8.35 9.87 -2.42
CA ASP A 641 -7.68 11.15 -2.26
C ASP A 641 -6.90 11.21 -0.93
N ASP A 642 -7.45 10.64 0.16
CA ASP A 642 -6.77 10.55 1.44
C ASP A 642 -5.55 9.63 1.37
N ILE A 643 -5.70 8.46 0.74
CA ILE A 643 -4.60 7.52 0.49
C ILE A 643 -3.51 8.19 -0.34
N PHE A 644 -3.88 8.92 -1.40
CA PHE A 644 -2.94 9.61 -2.27
C PHE A 644 -2.20 10.77 -1.56
N LYS A 645 -2.90 11.52 -0.71
CA LYS A 645 -2.28 12.54 0.15
C LYS A 645 -1.27 11.92 1.13
N LYS A 646 -1.59 10.76 1.72
CA LYS A 646 -0.67 10.00 2.59
C LYS A 646 0.54 9.49 1.80
N TYR A 647 0.34 9.00 0.57
CA TYR A 647 1.42 8.58 -0.32
C TYR A 647 2.43 9.70 -0.59
N ALA A 648 1.97 10.95 -0.70
CA ALA A 648 2.84 12.10 -0.92
C ALA A 648 3.90 12.29 0.18
N THR A 649 3.66 11.82 1.42
CA THR A 649 4.65 11.92 2.50
C THR A 649 5.79 10.91 2.35
N ALA A 650 5.52 9.76 1.72
CA ALA A 650 6.52 8.71 1.50
C ALA A 650 7.66 9.15 0.57
N PHE A 651 7.52 10.30 -0.09
CA PHE A 651 8.56 10.92 -0.89
C PHE A 651 9.72 11.47 -0.05
N VAL A 652 9.47 11.79 1.22
CA VAL A 652 10.41 12.51 2.08
C VAL A 652 10.91 11.62 3.22
N PHE A 653 10.00 10.87 3.85
CA PHE A 653 10.30 10.17 5.09
C PHE A 653 10.79 8.74 4.88
N ASP A 654 11.72 8.33 5.74
CA ASP A 654 12.32 6.98 5.69
C ASP A 654 11.59 6.01 6.63
N HIS A 655 10.87 6.53 7.63
CA HIS A 655 10.10 5.76 8.61
C HIS A 655 8.72 6.39 8.83
N SER A 656 7.69 5.55 9.02
CA SER A 656 6.32 5.98 9.30
C SER A 656 6.12 6.40 10.76
N ASN A 657 6.79 7.46 11.20
CA ASN A 657 6.68 7.99 12.56
C ASN A 657 6.94 9.50 12.56
N PRO A 658 6.02 10.35 13.10
CA PRO A 658 4.78 10.10 13.89
C PRO A 658 3.54 9.74 13.00
N PRO A 659 2.29 9.59 13.52
CA PRO A 659 1.16 8.93 12.83
C PRO A 659 0.85 9.43 11.42
N ASP A 660 1.09 10.73 11.20
CA ASP A 660 0.71 11.44 9.98
C ASP A 660 1.80 11.36 8.90
N VAL A 661 2.90 10.67 9.21
CA VAL A 661 4.05 10.45 8.33
C VAL A 661 4.01 9.01 7.86
N PHE A 662 3.92 8.83 6.55
CA PHE A 662 4.06 7.54 5.89
C PHE A 662 5.37 7.46 5.11
N SER A 663 5.92 6.26 5.04
CA SER A 663 7.09 5.90 4.23
C SER A 663 6.86 4.58 3.46
N PHE A 664 7.94 3.94 3.01
CA PHE A 664 7.93 2.54 2.57
C PHE A 664 8.52 1.65 3.68
N PRO A 665 7.77 1.38 4.77
CA PRO A 665 8.28 0.61 5.89
C PRO A 665 8.49 -0.85 5.50
N GLU A 666 9.16 -1.58 6.40
CA GLU A 666 9.18 -3.03 6.33
C GLU A 666 7.77 -3.57 6.61
N LEU A 667 7.41 -4.64 5.92
CA LEU A 667 6.20 -5.40 6.20
C LEU A 667 6.60 -6.86 6.39
N SER A 668 6.20 -7.46 7.52
CA SER A 668 5.97 -8.89 7.58
C SER A 668 4.51 -9.15 7.90
N SER A 669 3.83 -9.92 7.06
CA SER A 669 2.42 -10.24 7.26
C SER A 669 2.11 -11.68 6.87
N MET A 670 1.32 -12.35 7.72
CA MET A 670 0.80 -13.69 7.46
C MET A 670 -0.48 -13.60 6.66
N TYR A 671 -0.53 -14.26 5.50
CA TYR A 671 -1.74 -14.39 4.71
C TYR A 671 -1.94 -15.84 4.24
N ASN A 672 -3.10 -16.42 4.58
CA ASN A 672 -3.45 -17.82 4.29
C ASN A 672 -2.36 -18.84 4.67
N GLY A 673 -1.66 -18.59 5.78
CA GLY A 673 -0.61 -19.48 6.31
C GLY A 673 0.78 -19.29 5.71
N ILE A 674 0.97 -18.32 4.81
CA ILE A 674 2.28 -17.93 4.26
C ILE A 674 2.68 -16.56 4.79
N GLU A 675 3.93 -16.43 5.23
CA GLU A 675 4.52 -15.15 5.61
C GLU A 675 5.04 -14.43 4.36
N TYR A 676 4.58 -13.20 4.13
CA TYR A 676 5.10 -12.33 3.08
C TYR A 676 5.92 -11.21 3.70
N PHE A 677 7.19 -11.16 3.30
CA PHE A 677 8.16 -10.19 3.80
C PHE A 677 8.56 -9.20 2.71
N LEU A 678 8.32 -7.92 2.96
CA LEU A 678 8.74 -6.80 2.12
C LEU A 678 9.75 -5.93 2.89
N PRO A 679 10.99 -5.78 2.41
CA PRO A 679 11.96 -4.92 3.08
C PRO A 679 11.55 -3.45 2.98
N ALA A 680 11.93 -2.67 4.00
CA ALA A 680 11.84 -1.22 3.99
C ALA A 680 12.76 -0.62 2.92
N PHE A 681 12.37 0.51 2.33
CA PHE A 681 13.28 1.32 1.52
C PHE A 681 12.95 2.80 1.59
N SER A 682 13.86 3.64 1.11
CA SER A 682 13.64 5.08 0.92
C SER A 682 13.93 5.44 -0.51
N LEU A 683 13.14 6.34 -1.09
CA LEU A 683 13.41 6.89 -2.42
C LEU A 683 14.80 7.55 -2.49
N TRP A 684 15.31 8.05 -1.36
CA TRP A 684 16.61 8.72 -1.27
C TRP A 684 17.79 7.75 -1.30
N ASN A 685 17.55 6.44 -1.18
CA ASN A 685 18.59 5.40 -1.31
C ASN A 685 18.93 5.09 -2.78
N TYR A 686 18.11 5.57 -3.72
CA TYR A 686 18.27 5.33 -5.15
C TYR A 686 18.87 6.54 -5.86
N SER A 687 19.62 6.27 -6.93
CA SER A 687 20.19 7.30 -7.80
C SER A 687 19.53 7.28 -9.18
N PRO A 688 18.98 8.41 -9.68
CA PRO A 688 18.92 9.71 -8.99
C PRO A 688 17.93 9.67 -7.81
N THR A 689 18.11 10.57 -6.85
CA THR A 689 17.12 10.87 -5.79
C THR A 689 15.88 11.56 -6.40
N PRO A 690 14.75 11.70 -5.68
CA PRO A 690 13.58 12.38 -6.21
C PRO A 690 13.90 13.76 -6.80
N THR A 691 13.33 14.05 -7.97
CA THR A 691 13.44 15.37 -8.62
C THR A 691 12.81 16.42 -7.72
N LEU A 692 13.57 17.49 -7.43
CA LEU A 692 13.15 18.59 -6.55
C LEU A 692 12.88 19.85 -7.36
N PHE A 693 11.83 20.56 -6.98
CA PHE A 693 11.44 21.84 -7.57
C PHE A 693 11.71 23.00 -6.61
N SER A 694 11.98 24.19 -7.15
CA SER A 694 12.01 25.40 -6.32
C SER A 694 10.62 25.68 -5.75
N PRO A 695 10.48 26.19 -4.51
CA PRO A 695 9.18 26.45 -3.90
C PRO A 695 8.30 27.43 -4.68
N SER A 696 8.92 28.39 -5.39
CA SER A 696 8.21 29.37 -6.21
C SER A 696 7.73 28.79 -7.55
N THR A 697 8.24 27.63 -7.97
CA THR A 697 7.88 27.02 -9.24
C THR A 697 6.43 26.56 -9.24
N GLN A 698 5.70 27.00 -10.26
CA GLN A 698 4.42 26.45 -10.66
C GLN A 698 4.66 25.42 -11.77
N SER A 699 4.31 24.17 -11.51
CA SER A 699 4.50 23.03 -12.42
C SER A 699 3.15 22.45 -12.77
N ALA A 700 2.95 21.99 -14.01
CA ALA A 700 1.73 21.24 -14.34
C ALA A 700 1.69 19.95 -13.52
N LEU A 701 0.50 19.55 -13.08
CA LEU A 701 0.28 18.31 -12.33
C LEU A 701 -0.53 17.33 -13.18
N ARG A 702 -0.02 16.10 -13.27
CA ARG A 702 -0.71 14.97 -13.91
C ARG A 702 -1.92 14.52 -13.08
N PRO A 703 -2.91 13.81 -13.66
CA PRO A 703 -3.96 13.12 -12.90
C PRO A 703 -3.37 12.30 -11.76
N TYR A 704 -3.79 12.54 -10.51
CA TYR A 704 -3.15 11.91 -9.34
C TYR A 704 -1.61 11.96 -9.39
N GLY A 705 -1.07 13.14 -9.71
CA GLY A 705 0.36 13.43 -9.79
C GLY A 705 0.86 14.35 -8.69
N ASN A 706 2.17 14.32 -8.45
CA ASN A 706 2.85 15.07 -7.39
C ASN A 706 4.00 15.93 -7.93
N THR A 707 4.32 17.02 -7.24
CA THR A 707 5.63 17.71 -7.33
C THR A 707 6.18 17.98 -5.94
N LEU A 708 7.46 17.63 -5.70
CA LEU A 708 8.13 17.85 -4.43
C LEU A 708 9.03 19.10 -4.49
N HIS A 709 8.79 20.04 -3.60
CA HIS A 709 9.47 21.34 -3.56
C HIS A 709 10.28 21.49 -2.28
N THR A 710 11.48 22.07 -2.39
CA THR A 710 12.31 22.47 -1.24
C THR A 710 13.34 23.51 -1.68
N SER A 711 14.02 24.16 -0.73
CA SER A 711 15.10 25.11 -0.96
C SER A 711 16.29 24.81 -0.06
N SER A 712 17.50 25.20 -0.46
CA SER A 712 18.66 25.23 0.45
C SER A 712 18.42 26.15 1.65
N ASP A 713 17.63 27.21 1.45
CA ASP A 713 17.28 28.15 2.52
C ASP A 713 16.22 27.59 3.47
N TRP A 714 15.67 26.40 3.18
CA TRP A 714 14.71 25.69 4.02
C TRP A 714 15.35 24.59 4.86
N ILE A 715 16.69 24.55 4.86
CA ILE A 715 17.51 23.71 5.71
C ILE A 715 17.84 24.51 6.97
N ASP A 716 17.64 23.91 8.13
CA ASP A 716 17.99 24.48 9.43
C ASP A 716 17.43 25.90 9.58
N LEU A 717 16.16 26.07 9.19
CA LEU A 717 15.46 27.35 9.23
C LEU A 717 15.55 27.96 10.63
N PRO A 718 15.89 29.25 10.75
CA PRO A 718 15.85 29.93 12.03
C PRO A 718 14.46 29.79 12.67
N ASP A 719 14.42 29.66 14.00
CA ASP A 719 13.18 29.76 14.76
C ASP A 719 12.41 31.02 14.37
N ASP A 720 11.08 30.89 14.28
CA ASP A 720 10.14 31.94 13.89
C ASP A 720 10.21 32.34 12.41
N SER A 721 10.91 31.57 11.57
CA SER A 721 10.84 31.75 10.11
C SER A 721 9.39 31.57 9.63
N VAL A 722 8.88 32.56 8.89
CA VAL A 722 7.52 32.56 8.33
C VAL A 722 7.55 32.36 6.81
N LEU A 723 6.83 31.35 6.32
CA LEU A 723 6.63 31.10 4.89
C LEU A 723 5.20 31.43 4.50
N THR A 724 4.99 32.13 3.38
CA THR A 724 3.64 32.44 2.87
C THR A 724 3.31 31.53 1.69
N ILE A 725 2.32 30.65 1.87
CA ILE A 725 1.87 29.71 0.84
C ILE A 725 0.59 30.26 0.23
N GLN A 726 0.55 30.44 -1.09
CA GLN A 726 -0.62 30.97 -1.78
C GLN A 726 -1.60 29.87 -2.16
N LYS A 727 -2.90 30.15 -2.04
CA LYS A 727 -3.95 29.24 -2.45
C LYS A 727 -3.81 28.92 -3.95
N PRO A 728 -3.84 27.63 -4.36
CA PRO A 728 -3.94 27.29 -5.77
C PRO A 728 -5.28 27.77 -6.36
N LYS A 729 -5.31 28.05 -7.66
CA LYS A 729 -6.57 28.45 -8.33
C LYS A 729 -7.50 27.27 -8.55
N ASN A 730 -6.95 26.07 -8.65
CA ASN A 730 -7.72 24.83 -8.77
C ASN A 730 -7.82 24.17 -7.39
N ASP A 731 -9.05 23.94 -6.94
CA ASP A 731 -9.33 23.38 -5.60
C ASP A 731 -8.90 21.90 -5.46
N ASN A 732 -8.59 21.21 -6.57
CA ASN A 732 -8.05 19.84 -6.53
C ASN A 732 -6.54 19.79 -6.24
N VAL A 733 -5.86 20.94 -6.12
CA VAL A 733 -4.43 20.97 -5.76
C VAL A 733 -4.31 21.06 -4.24
N ASN A 734 -3.81 19.99 -3.64
CA ASN A 734 -3.58 19.88 -2.20
C ASN A 734 -2.10 20.12 -1.90
N PHE A 735 -1.83 20.84 -0.82
CA PHE A 735 -0.47 21.10 -0.36
C PHE A 735 -0.21 20.27 0.89
N ILE A 736 0.85 19.48 0.88
CA ILE A 736 1.35 18.76 2.04
C ILE A 736 2.70 19.35 2.41
N VAL A 737 2.76 20.07 3.53
CA VAL A 737 4.01 20.60 4.06
C VAL A 737 4.63 19.56 4.97
N MET A 738 5.91 19.27 4.80
CA MET A 738 6.61 18.23 5.54
C MET A 738 7.89 18.79 6.14
N TYR A 739 8.09 18.55 7.42
CA TYR A 739 9.35 18.82 8.10
C TYR A 739 10.04 17.49 8.38
N LYS A 740 11.23 17.30 7.79
CA LYS A 740 12.11 16.15 8.03
C LYS A 740 13.24 16.58 8.94
N LYS A 741 13.30 16.01 10.14
CA LYS A 741 14.43 16.17 11.05
C LYS A 741 15.66 15.48 10.45
N ARG A 742 16.81 16.12 10.57
CA ARG A 742 18.11 15.59 10.11
C ARG A 742 18.90 14.95 11.23
#